data_AF-A0A3M7G0E7-F1
#
_entry.id   AF-A0A3M7G0E7-F1
#
_cell.length_a   1.000
_cell.length_b   1.000
_cell.length_c   1.000
_cell.angle_alpha   90.00
_cell.angle_beta   90.00
_cell.angle_gamma   90.00
#
_symmetry.space_group_name_H-M   'P 1'
#
loop_
_entity.id
_entity.type
_entity.pdbx_description
1 polymer ?
#
loop_
_entity_poly.entity_id
_entity_poly.type
_entity_poly.pdbx_seq_one_letter_code
_entity_poly.pdbx_strand_id
1 'polypeptide(L)'
;MNPESEVFVGSIDQGTTSTRFLIFDKTGEPVSIHQEEFSQIYPNPGWHEHDPEEIVKSVETCIEGALQDFEKSGHRKESIKAIGITDQRETTVLWDTTTGEALHNAIVWTDTRTAALARELKARPGSDKLQDVCGLPISTYPSVTKLLWLLRNVEKVRKVYEAGNLAFGTIDAWLIYKLNGGKENNVFVSDPTNASRTMFMDIHSLQYSEQMLDFFSYEFDLRKVRMPEIVRSSDSKAYGQMGSGSLEGFPITGCLGDQSAALVGQKGFEPGSAKNTYGTGCFLLYNVGEKPVISTHGLLATVAYDFNGAPVYALEGSIAVAGSGVKFLMHNMGFEATSSKVTELAESVPDNGGLVFVTAFSGLFAPYWVDDAQGTMFGITQHTERGHIARATIEAVCFQTKAILDAMEKDSGHALTELKVDGGMSNSALCMQTQADLVTIPIIRPKMRETTALGAAIAAGFAVGVWKDFEELKGVNTKGQSIFEPKMDRKQAANMLKRWERAVNMCKGWLAEYGDDVAPDAEGQRADQESKAEMSEMEKVDSKMAYGADFVTASELPTTSSIARSDAHELSHKTARADMADMVATATAVHRKGANGSLRDTARSSGTQTPSLANTNGAVPSNPPPTPRPSSRQSKYKHTFPVHSYARTSPLSHDAANPPSFFGFRNLMGLVLVVSNLRLMIENFKKYGILVTLSGAAIRRGDWTWFGVLYIITPCFLFVAYAIEALAAQYAKGKVAERKRKEEEVKKKEIHPDVDVDGTAEGKEKSREGVKRTGEAGRRHVFSTWRVIAFCHGLNATTMLVIATYVVYYYIHNPGLASFAQLHAVIVWLKVCSYAFTNRDMRHAYVNTAGVSSATNSLESSDVLPSLYKSCSYPNNISLANLSYFWWAPTLVYQPVYPSTERIRWDFVARRAVEFFILCVVIFVACAQYAVPLLQNSLDSITHLATLAILERILKLSTISLVCWLAGFFALFQSFLNLLAELLRFGDREFYSDWWNCCDLRSYWTSWNKPVTHFMKRHVYAPMVGRGVPPQLAQLITFLFSGLLHELLVGVPTHNILGVAFLGMVIQIPLIYLTDPLSRMQGHNGKLAGNLIFWISFCFFGQPVAAIAYFFAWQAKYGSDNKPEWPLQGLGNR
;
A
#
# COMPACT_ATOMS: atom_id res chain seq x y z
N MET A 1 -39.68 29.92 3.29
CA MET A 1 -40.17 28.82 4.18
C MET A 1 -40.36 29.37 5.59
N ASN A 2 -41.08 28.65 6.47
CA ASN A 2 -41.25 29.06 7.87
C ASN A 2 -40.05 28.57 8.69
N PRO A 3 -39.26 29.43 9.38
CA PRO A 3 -38.00 29.02 10.01
C PRO A 3 -38.13 28.09 11.24
N GLU A 4 -39.36 27.74 11.63
CA GLU A 4 -39.68 26.73 12.66
C GLU A 4 -39.79 25.30 12.10
N SER A 5 -39.84 25.11 10.77
CA SER A 5 -40.09 23.79 10.16
C SER A 5 -38.84 22.98 9.79
N GLU A 6 -37.64 23.49 10.07
CA GLU A 6 -36.38 22.82 9.74
C GLU A 6 -35.72 22.25 11.00
N VAL A 7 -35.75 20.92 11.12
CA VAL A 7 -35.25 20.13 12.25
C VAL A 7 -34.41 18.99 11.69
N PHE A 8 -33.17 18.88 12.17
CA PHE A 8 -32.20 17.87 11.72
C PHE A 8 -31.52 17.17 12.89
N VAL A 9 -30.93 16.01 12.63
CA VAL A 9 -30.08 15.26 13.57
C VAL A 9 -28.75 14.94 12.91
N GLY A 10 -27.65 15.15 13.62
CA GLY A 10 -26.30 14.75 13.19
C GLY A 10 -26.01 13.31 13.58
N SER A 11 -25.23 12.60 12.77
CA SER A 11 -24.73 11.26 13.10
C SER A 11 -23.26 11.12 12.76
N ILE A 12 -22.46 10.74 13.75
CA ILE A 12 -21.09 10.26 13.60
C ILE A 12 -21.16 8.75 13.35
N ASP A 13 -20.55 8.28 12.27
CA ASP A 13 -20.40 6.86 11.94
C ASP A 13 -18.89 6.58 11.82
N GLN A 14 -18.33 5.97 12.87
CA GLN A 14 -16.92 5.58 12.97
C GLN A 14 -16.77 4.13 12.48
N GLY A 15 -16.75 3.95 11.16
CA GLY A 15 -16.53 2.64 10.54
C GLY A 15 -15.07 2.19 10.59
N THR A 16 -14.82 0.90 10.33
CA THR A 16 -13.46 0.33 10.39
C THR A 16 -12.48 0.93 9.39
N THR A 17 -12.92 1.30 8.19
CA THR A 17 -12.03 1.83 7.12
C THR A 17 -12.13 3.34 6.92
N SER A 18 -13.20 3.96 7.41
CA SER A 18 -13.50 5.37 7.21
C SER A 18 -14.47 5.87 8.25
N THR A 19 -14.33 7.14 8.59
CA THR A 19 -15.27 7.87 9.44
C THR A 19 -16.16 8.71 8.56
N ARG A 20 -17.43 8.87 8.95
CA ARG A 20 -18.45 9.64 8.27
C ARG A 20 -19.16 10.56 9.27
N PHE A 21 -19.59 11.74 8.81
CA PHE A 21 -20.58 12.55 9.53
C PHE A 21 -21.71 12.92 8.57
N LEU A 22 -22.94 12.67 9.00
CA LEU A 22 -24.16 12.86 8.23
C LEU A 22 -25.11 13.78 8.98
N ILE A 23 -25.89 14.58 8.24
CA ILE A 23 -26.97 15.39 8.78
C ILE A 23 -28.27 14.95 8.10
N PHE A 24 -29.23 14.43 8.87
CA PHE A 24 -30.49 13.87 8.40
C PHE A 24 -31.67 14.79 8.66
N ASP A 25 -32.62 14.85 7.72
CA ASP A 25 -33.95 15.46 7.94
C ASP A 25 -34.90 14.51 8.70
N LYS A 26 -36.07 15.02 9.14
CA LYS A 26 -37.09 14.20 9.83
C LYS A 26 -37.66 13.05 8.96
N THR A 27 -37.38 13.01 7.66
CA THR A 27 -37.75 11.89 6.75
C THR A 27 -36.66 10.84 6.58
N GLY A 28 -35.48 11.05 7.18
CA GLY A 28 -34.31 10.17 7.10
C GLY A 28 -33.53 10.29 5.79
N GLU A 29 -33.71 11.36 5.03
CA GLU A 29 -32.86 11.68 3.88
C GLU A 29 -31.65 12.51 4.36
N PRO A 30 -30.40 12.14 4.01
CA PRO A 30 -29.22 12.89 4.38
C PRO A 30 -29.11 14.16 3.52
N VAL A 31 -29.16 15.33 4.16
CA VAL A 31 -29.03 16.64 3.50
C VAL A 31 -27.58 17.12 3.41
N SER A 32 -26.68 16.54 4.21
CA SER A 32 -25.23 16.68 4.04
C SER A 32 -24.51 15.42 4.52
N ILE A 33 -23.35 15.14 3.93
CA ILE A 33 -22.48 14.01 4.25
C ILE A 33 -21.03 14.39 4.00
N HIS A 34 -20.14 14.01 4.90
CA HIS A 34 -18.70 14.00 4.67
C HIS A 34 -18.10 12.66 5.11
N GLN A 35 -17.03 12.23 4.46
CA GLN A 35 -16.32 10.98 4.74
C GLN A 35 -14.82 11.20 4.60
N GLU A 36 -14.05 10.69 5.57
CA GLU A 36 -12.58 10.66 5.55
C GLU A 36 -12.12 9.21 5.78
N GLU A 37 -11.20 8.72 4.93
CA GLU A 37 -10.52 7.43 5.13
C GLU A 37 -9.31 7.63 6.06
N PHE A 38 -9.08 6.70 7.00
CA PHE A 38 -7.99 6.80 7.98
C PHE A 38 -7.11 5.53 8.01
N SER A 39 -5.93 5.62 8.62
CA SER A 39 -4.89 4.62 8.48
C SER A 39 -5.25 3.25 9.06
N GLN A 40 -5.14 2.21 8.23
CA GLN A 40 -5.30 0.81 8.61
C GLN A 40 -3.92 0.23 8.93
N ILE A 41 -3.61 -0.03 10.20
CA ILE A 41 -2.26 -0.40 10.66
C ILE A 41 -2.17 -1.92 10.82
N TYR A 42 -1.22 -2.56 10.13
CA TYR A 42 -1.00 -4.01 10.18
C TYR A 42 0.45 -4.31 10.62
N PRO A 43 0.77 -4.31 11.93
CA PRO A 43 2.16 -4.47 12.40
C PRO A 43 2.76 -5.84 12.10
N ASN A 44 1.92 -6.88 12.07
CA ASN A 44 2.27 -8.27 11.82
C ASN A 44 1.12 -8.96 11.05
N PRO A 45 1.34 -10.11 10.39
CA PRO A 45 0.25 -10.91 9.81
C PRO A 45 -0.83 -11.25 10.85
N GLY A 46 -2.10 -11.01 10.50
CA GLY A 46 -3.25 -11.22 11.40
C GLY A 46 -3.43 -10.16 12.49
N TRP A 47 -2.55 -9.17 12.60
CA TRP A 47 -2.71 -8.05 13.53
C TRP A 47 -3.34 -6.87 12.81
N HIS A 48 -4.32 -6.20 13.43
CA HIS A 48 -4.96 -5.00 12.89
C HIS A 48 -5.19 -3.95 13.99
N GLU A 49 -4.72 -2.73 13.73
CA GLU A 49 -4.65 -1.60 14.65
C GLU A 49 -5.07 -0.29 14.00
N HIS A 50 -5.59 0.65 14.79
CA HIS A 50 -5.83 2.04 14.40
C HIS A 50 -5.19 3.00 15.43
N ASP A 51 -4.81 4.21 15.01
CA ASP A 51 -4.43 5.29 15.92
C ASP A 51 -5.70 5.93 16.54
N PRO A 52 -5.88 5.90 17.88
CA PRO A 52 -7.08 6.45 18.53
C PRO A 52 -7.24 7.97 18.36
N GLU A 53 -6.14 8.71 18.18
CA GLU A 53 -6.16 10.16 17.96
C GLU A 53 -6.46 10.49 16.48
N GLU A 54 -6.02 9.64 15.54
CA GLU A 54 -6.42 9.74 14.12
C GLU A 54 -7.94 9.51 13.97
N ILE A 55 -8.50 8.55 14.70
CA ILE A 55 -9.96 8.31 14.74
C ILE A 55 -10.71 9.57 15.19
N VAL A 56 -10.34 10.18 16.33
CA VAL A 56 -10.99 11.41 16.84
C VAL A 56 -10.88 12.54 15.80
N LYS A 57 -9.68 12.76 15.26
CA LYS A 57 -9.44 13.79 14.25
C LYS A 57 -10.23 13.57 12.96
N SER A 58 -10.45 12.31 12.56
CA SER A 58 -11.29 11.99 11.39
C SER A 58 -12.76 12.33 11.63
N VAL A 59 -13.26 12.19 12.88
CA VAL A 59 -14.60 12.65 13.27
C VAL A 59 -14.70 14.17 13.19
N GLU A 60 -13.76 14.90 13.80
CA GLU A 60 -13.70 16.37 13.75
C GLU A 60 -13.70 16.89 12.29
N THR A 61 -12.87 16.28 11.44
CA THR A 61 -12.75 16.62 10.00
C THR A 61 -14.07 16.39 9.26
N CYS A 62 -14.76 15.28 9.53
CA CYS A 62 -16.07 15.01 8.92
C CYS A 62 -17.16 15.97 9.41
N ILE A 63 -17.14 16.35 10.70
CA ILE A 63 -18.05 17.33 11.26
C ILE A 63 -17.87 18.69 10.58
N GLU A 64 -16.64 19.21 10.49
CA GLU A 64 -16.36 20.45 9.77
C GLU A 64 -16.79 20.39 8.30
N GLY A 65 -16.47 19.29 7.61
CA GLY A 65 -16.78 19.10 6.20
C GLY A 65 -18.28 19.11 5.90
N ALA A 66 -19.08 18.32 6.62
CA ALA A 66 -20.51 18.22 6.34
C ALA A 66 -21.26 19.50 6.77
N LEU A 67 -20.81 20.20 7.82
CA LEU A 67 -21.39 21.47 8.23
C LEU A 67 -21.16 22.57 7.20
N GLN A 68 -19.96 22.65 6.63
CA GLN A 68 -19.69 23.60 5.56
C GLN A 68 -20.64 23.38 4.36
N ASP A 69 -20.93 22.14 3.99
CA ASP A 69 -21.85 21.84 2.86
C ASP A 69 -23.34 22.00 3.25
N PHE A 70 -23.70 21.79 4.52
CA PHE A 70 -25.02 22.06 5.08
C PHE A 70 -25.33 23.58 5.13
N GLU A 71 -24.38 24.40 5.58
CA GLU A 71 -24.51 25.86 5.59
C GLU A 71 -24.48 26.47 4.17
N LYS A 72 -23.67 25.91 3.25
CA LYS A 72 -23.73 26.26 1.81
C LYS A 72 -25.10 25.95 1.18
N SER A 73 -25.79 24.93 1.67
CA SER A 73 -27.15 24.57 1.24
C SER A 73 -28.23 25.52 1.78
N GLY A 74 -27.86 26.50 2.62
CA GLY A 74 -28.75 27.53 3.15
C GLY A 74 -29.38 27.21 4.52
N HIS A 75 -29.08 26.05 5.09
CA HIS A 75 -29.48 25.70 6.45
C HIS A 75 -28.57 26.37 7.49
N ARG A 76 -28.97 26.32 8.77
CA ARG A 76 -28.24 26.91 9.90
C ARG A 76 -27.91 25.82 10.90
N LYS A 77 -26.70 25.78 11.45
CA LYS A 77 -26.29 24.70 12.38
C LYS A 77 -27.22 24.54 13.59
N GLU A 78 -27.86 25.62 14.07
CA GLU A 78 -28.82 25.60 15.18
C GLU A 78 -30.15 24.87 14.87
N SER A 79 -30.35 24.42 13.62
CA SER A 79 -31.45 23.51 13.24
C SER A 79 -31.14 22.04 13.53
N ILE A 80 -29.88 21.68 13.73
CA ILE A 80 -29.45 20.37 14.27
C ILE A 80 -29.80 20.35 15.76
N LYS A 81 -30.53 19.32 16.22
CA LYS A 81 -31.04 19.24 17.61
C LYS A 81 -30.27 18.28 18.51
N ALA A 82 -29.58 17.31 17.92
CA ALA A 82 -28.79 16.32 18.63
C ALA A 82 -27.73 15.70 17.71
N ILE A 83 -26.76 15.04 18.33
CA ILE A 83 -25.77 14.19 17.67
C ILE A 83 -25.93 12.75 18.18
N GLY A 84 -26.00 11.80 17.25
CA GLY A 84 -25.82 10.37 17.52
C GLY A 84 -24.41 9.90 17.18
N ILE A 85 -23.93 8.87 17.88
CA ILE A 85 -22.67 8.17 17.62
C ILE A 85 -22.98 6.71 17.29
N THR A 86 -22.29 6.18 16.29
CA THR A 86 -22.20 4.73 16.03
C THR A 86 -20.82 4.37 15.53
N ASP A 87 -20.35 3.19 15.91
CA ASP A 87 -18.94 2.81 15.82
C ASP A 87 -18.73 1.31 15.54
N GLN A 88 -17.60 1.01 14.93
CA GLN A 88 -17.10 -0.35 14.74
C GLN A 88 -16.81 -1.04 16.09
N ARG A 89 -17.76 -1.89 16.50
CA ARG A 89 -17.81 -2.64 17.76
C ARG A 89 -16.55 -3.48 18.03
N GLU A 90 -16.47 -3.99 19.28
CA GLU A 90 -15.38 -4.79 19.86
C GLU A 90 -13.98 -4.13 19.94
N THR A 91 -13.66 -3.18 19.05
CA THR A 91 -12.37 -2.50 18.92
C THR A 91 -11.98 -1.82 20.22
N THR A 92 -10.81 -2.16 20.75
CA THR A 92 -10.42 -1.86 22.14
C THR A 92 -9.40 -0.74 22.23
N VAL A 93 -9.72 0.32 22.96
CA VAL A 93 -8.84 1.45 23.30
C VAL A 93 -8.52 1.44 24.80
N LEU A 94 -7.27 1.71 25.16
CA LEU A 94 -6.83 1.88 26.55
C LEU A 94 -6.15 3.24 26.73
N TRP A 95 -6.51 3.98 27.77
CA TRP A 95 -5.93 5.30 28.09
C TRP A 95 -5.65 5.48 29.59
N ASP A 96 -4.83 6.47 29.92
CA ASP A 96 -4.56 6.89 31.30
C ASP A 96 -5.55 7.99 31.72
N THR A 97 -6.25 7.79 32.83
CA THR A 97 -7.28 8.71 33.33
C THR A 97 -6.72 10.07 33.80
N THR A 98 -5.42 10.15 34.08
CA THR A 98 -4.74 11.38 34.54
C THR A 98 -4.23 12.23 33.37
N THR A 99 -3.73 11.59 32.30
CA THR A 99 -3.25 12.30 31.11
C THR A 99 -4.37 12.58 30.11
N GLY A 100 -5.29 11.65 29.92
CA GLY A 100 -6.28 11.63 28.83
C GLY A 100 -5.72 11.10 27.51
N GLU A 101 -4.52 10.51 27.51
CA GLU A 101 -3.82 10.01 26.31
C GLU A 101 -3.93 8.48 26.18
N ALA A 102 -4.04 8.00 24.94
CA ALA A 102 -3.96 6.58 24.64
C ALA A 102 -2.61 5.95 25.07
N LEU A 103 -2.68 4.68 25.49
CA LEU A 103 -1.50 3.91 25.92
C LEU A 103 -0.92 3.02 24.84
N HIS A 104 -1.73 2.70 23.84
CA HIS A 104 -1.39 1.89 22.67
C HIS A 104 -2.34 2.26 21.53
N ASN A 105 -2.03 1.82 20.31
CA ASN A 105 -3.00 1.78 19.23
C ASN A 105 -4.24 0.97 19.63
N ALA A 106 -5.41 1.33 19.11
CA ALA A 106 -6.64 0.55 19.27
C ALA A 106 -6.47 -0.81 18.59
N ILE A 107 -6.78 -1.91 19.28
CA ILE A 107 -6.78 -3.25 18.66
C ILE A 107 -8.15 -3.50 18.04
N VAL A 108 -8.21 -3.66 16.71
CA VAL A 108 -9.44 -3.71 15.92
C VAL A 108 -10.14 -5.06 16.06
N TRP A 109 -11.46 -5.11 15.94
CA TRP A 109 -12.26 -6.34 16.02
C TRP A 109 -11.72 -7.52 15.19
N THR A 110 -11.20 -7.23 13.99
CA THR A 110 -10.60 -8.18 13.03
C THR A 110 -9.28 -8.80 13.47
N ASP A 111 -8.66 -8.32 14.55
CA ASP A 111 -7.35 -8.78 15.01
C ASP A 111 -7.40 -10.22 15.55
N THR A 112 -6.43 -11.04 15.14
CA THR A 112 -6.31 -12.45 15.53
C THR A 112 -5.13 -12.75 16.46
N ARG A 113 -4.36 -11.75 16.93
CA ARG A 113 -3.18 -11.96 17.80
C ARG A 113 -3.53 -12.67 19.10
N THR A 114 -4.78 -12.55 19.54
CA THR A 114 -5.28 -13.14 20.78
C THR A 114 -5.70 -14.61 20.63
N ALA A 115 -5.52 -15.26 19.47
CA ALA A 115 -5.96 -16.64 19.23
C ALA A 115 -5.38 -17.66 20.22
N ALA A 116 -4.12 -17.51 20.60
CA ALA A 116 -3.50 -18.36 21.63
C ALA A 116 -4.15 -18.16 23.01
N LEU A 117 -4.38 -16.90 23.40
CA LEU A 117 -5.08 -16.51 24.63
C LEU A 117 -6.55 -16.97 24.62
N ALA A 118 -7.24 -16.93 23.48
CA ALA A 118 -8.61 -17.43 23.36
C ALA A 118 -8.67 -18.96 23.61
N ARG A 119 -7.68 -19.73 23.12
CA ARG A 119 -7.56 -21.17 23.44
C ARG A 119 -7.23 -21.42 24.91
N GLU A 120 -6.31 -20.63 25.48
CA GLU A 120 -6.00 -20.68 26.91
C GLU A 120 -7.24 -20.42 27.77
N LEU A 121 -8.01 -19.36 27.46
CA LEU A 121 -9.24 -19.00 28.15
C LEU A 121 -10.33 -20.09 28.01
N LYS A 122 -10.50 -20.69 26.81
CA LYS A 122 -11.41 -21.83 26.61
C LYS A 122 -11.05 -23.03 27.50
N ALA A 123 -9.77 -23.30 27.71
CA ALA A 123 -9.30 -24.42 28.54
C ALA A 123 -9.43 -24.21 30.06
N ARG A 124 -9.87 -23.03 30.52
CA ARG A 124 -10.09 -22.75 31.95
C ARG A 124 -11.44 -23.33 32.43
N PRO A 125 -11.52 -23.93 33.63
CA PRO A 125 -12.80 -24.36 34.21
C PRO A 125 -13.82 -23.21 34.32
N GLY A 126 -15.07 -23.45 33.93
CA GLY A 126 -16.14 -22.44 33.94
C GLY A 126 -16.27 -21.63 32.65
N SER A 127 -15.38 -21.84 31.66
CA SER A 127 -15.47 -21.21 30.32
C SER A 127 -16.75 -21.56 29.57
N ASP A 128 -17.33 -22.73 29.89
CA ASP A 128 -18.58 -23.28 29.36
C ASP A 128 -19.81 -22.42 29.66
N LYS A 129 -19.83 -21.70 30.78
CA LYS A 129 -21.01 -20.98 31.29
C LYS A 129 -21.03 -19.49 30.98
N LEU A 130 -19.99 -18.99 30.33
CA LEU A 130 -19.84 -17.55 30.07
C LEU A 130 -20.83 -17.06 29.00
N GLN A 131 -21.16 -17.92 28.02
CA GLN A 131 -22.10 -17.58 26.95
C GLN A 131 -23.53 -17.40 27.47
N ASP A 132 -23.94 -18.12 28.52
CA ASP A 132 -25.25 -17.94 29.17
C ASP A 132 -25.39 -16.57 29.84
N VAL A 133 -24.26 -15.99 30.29
CA VAL A 133 -24.20 -14.71 31.04
C VAL A 133 -24.04 -13.52 30.10
N CYS A 134 -23.15 -13.58 29.12
CA CYS A 134 -22.83 -12.44 28.24
C CYS A 134 -23.26 -12.61 26.77
N GLY A 135 -23.86 -13.75 26.40
CA GLY A 135 -24.33 -14.03 25.04
C GLY A 135 -23.26 -14.40 24.01
N LEU A 136 -21.97 -14.40 24.38
CA LEU A 136 -20.83 -14.54 23.47
C LEU A 136 -19.94 -15.74 23.81
N PRO A 137 -19.42 -16.49 22.82
CA PRO A 137 -18.37 -17.47 23.01
C PRO A 137 -16.99 -16.80 23.07
N ILE A 138 -16.08 -17.38 23.87
CA ILE A 138 -14.66 -16.97 23.90
C ILE A 138 -14.06 -17.13 22.49
N SER A 139 -13.53 -16.05 21.92
CA SER A 139 -12.82 -16.03 20.65
C SER A 139 -11.88 -14.82 20.59
N THR A 140 -11.21 -14.57 19.45
CA THR A 140 -10.39 -13.36 19.29
C THR A 140 -11.22 -12.08 19.17
N TYR A 141 -12.51 -12.23 18.88
CA TYR A 141 -13.39 -11.15 18.46
C TYR A 141 -13.73 -10.18 19.63
N PRO A 142 -14.18 -10.62 20.83
CA PRO A 142 -14.57 -9.72 21.92
C PRO A 142 -13.41 -8.99 22.60
N SER A 143 -13.72 -7.82 23.15
CA SER A 143 -12.74 -6.86 23.71
C SER A 143 -11.91 -7.39 24.89
N VAL A 144 -12.45 -8.29 25.71
CA VAL A 144 -11.72 -8.86 26.86
C VAL A 144 -10.37 -9.47 26.48
N THR A 145 -10.29 -10.20 25.35
CA THR A 145 -9.03 -10.83 24.94
C THR A 145 -7.99 -9.79 24.52
N LYS A 146 -8.44 -8.66 23.99
CA LYS A 146 -7.62 -7.53 23.56
C LYS A 146 -7.09 -6.74 24.77
N LEU A 147 -7.93 -6.48 25.78
CA LEU A 147 -7.53 -5.90 27.07
C LEU A 147 -6.47 -6.77 27.78
N LEU A 148 -6.74 -8.07 27.95
CA LEU A 148 -5.81 -9.01 28.60
C LEU A 148 -4.49 -9.14 27.83
N TRP A 149 -4.52 -9.13 26.49
CA TRP A 149 -3.30 -9.12 25.69
C TRP A 149 -2.48 -7.84 25.89
N LEU A 150 -3.11 -6.66 25.98
CA LEU A 150 -2.43 -5.40 26.24
C LEU A 150 -1.81 -5.37 27.65
N LEU A 151 -2.49 -5.88 28.68
CA LEU A 151 -1.95 -6.03 30.04
C LEU A 151 -0.74 -6.99 30.11
N ARG A 152 -0.75 -8.06 29.30
CA ARG A 152 0.39 -8.99 29.17
C ARG A 152 1.59 -8.40 28.41
N ASN A 153 1.35 -7.68 27.32
CA ASN A 153 2.40 -7.37 26.33
C ASN A 153 2.85 -5.89 26.31
N VAL A 154 2.07 -4.94 26.83
CA VAL A 154 2.37 -3.51 26.71
C VAL A 154 2.74 -2.90 28.07
N GLU A 155 4.04 -2.69 28.26
CA GLU A 155 4.60 -2.18 29.52
C GLU A 155 4.09 -0.78 29.93
N LYS A 156 3.68 0.07 28.98
CA LYS A 156 3.01 1.36 29.28
C LYS A 156 1.63 1.14 29.92
N VAL A 157 0.88 0.14 29.43
CA VAL A 157 -0.44 -0.25 29.97
C VAL A 157 -0.30 -0.85 31.37
N ARG A 158 0.65 -1.78 31.57
CA ARG A 158 0.94 -2.39 32.87
C ARG A 158 1.19 -1.36 33.97
N LYS A 159 2.04 -0.37 33.72
CA LYS A 159 2.39 0.66 34.72
C LYS A 159 1.21 1.54 35.13
N VAL A 160 0.34 1.87 34.19
CA VAL A 160 -0.87 2.67 34.45
C VAL A 160 -1.94 1.84 35.18
N TYR A 161 -2.03 0.54 34.87
CA TYR A 161 -2.85 -0.44 35.60
C TYR A 161 -2.36 -0.63 37.05
N GLU A 162 -1.06 -0.81 37.28
CA GLU A 162 -0.46 -0.94 38.60
C GLU A 162 -0.68 0.33 39.46
N ALA A 163 -0.73 1.50 38.82
CA ALA A 163 -1.05 2.78 39.46
C ALA A 163 -2.56 3.02 39.67
N GLY A 164 -3.45 2.12 39.20
CA GLY A 164 -4.91 2.26 39.33
C GLY A 164 -5.55 3.31 38.41
N ASN A 165 -4.86 3.75 37.36
CA ASN A 165 -5.28 4.85 36.47
C ASN A 165 -5.65 4.39 35.05
N LEU A 166 -5.83 3.08 34.84
CA LEU A 166 -6.14 2.53 33.52
C LEU A 166 -7.65 2.62 33.22
N ALA A 167 -8.01 3.29 32.13
CA ALA A 167 -9.33 3.19 31.53
C ALA A 167 -9.33 2.24 30.32
N PHE A 168 -10.46 1.55 30.13
CA PHE A 168 -10.76 0.70 28.99
C PHE A 168 -12.02 1.20 28.29
N GLY A 169 -12.09 1.12 26.96
CA GLY A 169 -13.33 1.36 26.24
C GLY A 169 -13.34 0.78 24.83
N THR A 170 -14.56 0.60 24.32
CA THR A 170 -14.87 0.53 22.89
C THR A 170 -14.76 1.92 22.24
N ILE A 171 -14.95 2.02 20.92
CA ILE A 171 -14.72 3.26 20.19
C ILE A 171 -15.76 4.33 20.56
N ASP A 172 -17.01 3.96 20.82
CA ASP A 172 -18.01 4.82 21.43
C ASP A 172 -17.49 5.53 22.68
N ALA A 173 -17.04 4.79 23.70
CA ALA A 173 -16.60 5.33 24.97
C ALA A 173 -15.39 6.24 24.83
N TRP A 174 -14.47 5.91 23.92
CA TRP A 174 -13.33 6.76 23.57
C TRP A 174 -13.76 8.05 22.87
N LEU A 175 -14.67 7.98 21.89
CA LEU A 175 -15.21 9.15 21.20
C LEU A 175 -16.01 10.05 22.14
N ILE A 176 -16.94 9.49 22.92
CA ILE A 176 -17.75 10.23 23.89
C ILE A 176 -16.84 10.96 24.88
N TYR A 177 -15.83 10.26 25.43
CA TYR A 177 -14.83 10.86 26.31
C TYR A 177 -14.08 12.02 25.64
N LYS A 178 -13.48 11.79 24.47
CA LYS A 178 -12.65 12.79 23.78
C LYS A 178 -13.46 13.98 23.28
N LEU A 179 -14.62 13.76 22.67
CA LEU A 179 -15.49 14.80 22.12
C LEU A 179 -16.15 15.65 23.22
N ASN A 180 -16.32 15.14 24.45
CA ASN A 180 -16.70 15.94 25.62
C ASN A 180 -15.54 16.78 26.20
N GLY A 181 -14.33 16.76 25.62
CA GLY A 181 -13.14 17.44 26.16
C GLY A 181 -12.26 16.57 27.06
N GLY A 182 -12.43 15.25 27.02
CA GLY A 182 -11.59 14.30 27.75
C GLY A 182 -11.66 14.48 29.27
N LYS A 183 -10.49 14.51 29.91
CA LYS A 183 -10.35 14.53 31.38
C LYS A 183 -10.94 15.76 32.08
N GLU A 184 -11.19 16.86 31.36
CA GLU A 184 -11.68 18.10 31.98
C GLU A 184 -13.16 18.00 32.36
N ASN A 185 -13.96 17.34 31.52
CA ASN A 185 -15.38 17.04 31.80
C ASN A 185 -15.62 15.57 32.21
N ASN A 186 -14.72 14.66 31.85
CA ASN A 186 -14.68 13.27 32.33
C ASN A 186 -16.00 12.45 32.13
N VAL A 187 -16.77 12.79 31.08
CA VAL A 187 -17.90 11.98 30.62
C VAL A 187 -17.35 10.68 30.04
N PHE A 188 -17.61 9.55 30.68
CA PHE A 188 -17.05 8.25 30.33
C PHE A 188 -18.12 7.18 30.46
N VAL A 189 -18.89 7.03 29.38
CA VAL A 189 -20.08 6.17 29.29
C VAL A 189 -20.04 5.34 28.00
N SER A 190 -20.81 4.27 27.96
CA SER A 190 -20.97 3.37 26.80
C SER A 190 -22.39 2.83 26.78
N ASP A 191 -22.90 2.42 25.62
CA ASP A 191 -24.25 1.90 25.48
C ASP A 191 -24.32 0.37 25.67
N PRO A 192 -25.46 -0.22 26.12
CA PRO A 192 -25.66 -1.66 26.21
C PRO A 192 -25.32 -2.45 24.94
N THR A 193 -25.53 -1.89 23.75
CA THR A 193 -25.19 -2.59 22.50
C THR A 193 -23.68 -2.75 22.34
N ASN A 194 -22.86 -1.73 22.62
CA ASN A 194 -21.40 -1.83 22.68
C ASN A 194 -20.90 -2.62 23.91
N ALA A 195 -21.44 -2.35 25.10
CA ALA A 195 -21.02 -3.01 26.34
C ALA A 195 -21.24 -4.54 26.29
N SER A 196 -22.30 -5.02 25.63
CA SER A 196 -22.53 -6.46 25.39
C SER A 196 -21.39 -7.14 24.61
N ARG A 197 -20.64 -6.40 23.80
CA ARG A 197 -19.58 -6.91 22.92
C ARG A 197 -18.24 -7.16 23.62
N THR A 198 -18.15 -6.76 24.88
CA THR A 198 -16.91 -6.80 25.66
C THR A 198 -16.63 -8.16 26.31
N MET A 199 -17.67 -8.97 26.55
CA MET A 199 -17.74 -10.06 27.53
C MET A 199 -17.62 -9.65 29.01
N PHE A 200 -17.76 -8.37 29.36
CA PHE A 200 -17.83 -7.94 30.77
C PHE A 200 -19.26 -7.70 31.26
N MET A 201 -20.20 -7.39 30.36
CA MET A 201 -21.60 -7.16 30.69
C MET A 201 -22.38 -8.48 30.81
N ASP A 202 -23.21 -8.58 31.84
CA ASP A 202 -24.30 -9.56 31.92
C ASP A 202 -25.48 -9.06 31.05
N ILE A 203 -25.93 -9.86 30.08
CA ILE A 203 -26.96 -9.42 29.12
C ILE A 203 -28.39 -9.50 29.65
N HIS A 204 -28.61 -9.99 30.87
CA HIS A 204 -29.95 -10.05 31.50
C HIS A 204 -30.20 -8.84 32.39
N SER A 205 -29.14 -8.30 33.00
CA SER A 205 -29.16 -7.14 33.90
C SER A 205 -28.64 -5.85 33.26
N LEU A 206 -27.93 -5.94 32.13
CA LEU A 206 -27.23 -4.83 31.46
C LEU A 206 -26.24 -4.08 32.35
N GLN A 207 -25.56 -4.81 33.23
CA GLN A 207 -24.54 -4.31 34.15
C GLN A 207 -23.26 -5.15 34.04
N TYR A 208 -22.14 -4.66 34.57
CA TYR A 208 -20.91 -5.47 34.63
C TYR A 208 -21.08 -6.68 35.56
N SER A 209 -20.70 -7.84 35.06
CA SER A 209 -20.89 -9.11 35.76
C SER A 209 -19.67 -9.44 36.63
N GLU A 210 -19.87 -9.51 37.94
CA GLU A 210 -18.85 -9.99 38.88
C GLU A 210 -18.34 -11.40 38.50
N GLN A 211 -19.21 -12.29 37.98
CA GLN A 211 -18.81 -13.62 37.50
C GLN A 211 -17.83 -13.55 36.32
N MET A 212 -18.07 -12.66 35.37
CA MET A 212 -17.18 -12.48 34.22
C MET A 212 -15.87 -11.81 34.65
N LEU A 213 -15.96 -10.78 35.51
CA LEU A 213 -14.79 -10.12 36.09
C LEU A 213 -13.91 -11.11 36.87
N ASP A 214 -14.47 -11.98 37.71
CA ASP A 214 -13.72 -13.01 38.43
C ASP A 214 -13.08 -14.05 37.50
N PHE A 215 -13.81 -14.54 36.49
CA PHE A 215 -13.25 -15.52 35.54
C PHE A 215 -12.03 -14.97 34.79
N PHE A 216 -12.09 -13.70 34.37
CA PHE A 216 -11.01 -13.03 33.64
C PHE A 216 -9.93 -12.43 34.56
N SER A 217 -10.17 -12.27 35.86
CA SER A 217 -9.21 -11.70 36.84
C SER A 217 -8.14 -12.68 37.34
N TYR A 218 -7.78 -13.67 36.53
CA TYR A 218 -6.90 -14.78 36.92
C TYR A 218 -5.40 -14.46 36.91
N GLU A 219 -5.03 -13.30 36.38
CA GLU A 219 -3.65 -12.79 36.29
C GLU A 219 -3.60 -11.30 36.64
N PHE A 220 -4.58 -10.53 36.14
CA PHE A 220 -4.79 -9.12 36.46
C PHE A 220 -6.18 -8.94 37.06
N ASP A 221 -6.26 -8.45 38.30
CA ASP A 221 -7.52 -8.01 38.92
C ASP A 221 -8.15 -6.91 38.07
N LEU A 222 -9.19 -7.25 37.30
CA LEU A 222 -9.84 -6.33 36.36
C LEU A 222 -10.72 -5.28 37.05
N ARG A 223 -11.01 -5.44 38.35
CA ARG A 223 -11.72 -4.42 39.15
C ARG A 223 -10.91 -3.14 39.35
N LYS A 224 -9.61 -3.16 39.00
CA LYS A 224 -8.72 -1.98 38.94
C LYS A 224 -8.74 -1.25 37.59
N VAL A 225 -9.42 -1.79 36.58
CA VAL A 225 -9.61 -1.13 35.28
C VAL A 225 -10.89 -0.32 35.36
N ARG A 226 -10.80 0.99 35.10
CA ARG A 226 -11.97 1.86 35.06
C ARG A 226 -12.72 1.60 33.75
N MET A 227 -13.90 0.99 33.87
CA MET A 227 -14.85 0.77 32.78
C MET A 227 -15.76 2.01 32.60
N PRO A 228 -16.36 2.23 31.41
CA PRO A 228 -17.39 3.26 31.21
C PRO A 228 -18.65 2.94 32.00
N GLU A 229 -19.45 3.94 32.37
CA GLU A 229 -20.80 3.69 32.89
C GLU A 229 -21.72 3.22 31.75
N ILE A 230 -22.51 2.15 31.97
CA ILE A 230 -23.42 1.62 30.96
C ILE A 230 -24.73 2.41 31.02
N VAL A 231 -25.04 3.16 29.96
CA VAL A 231 -26.19 4.10 29.90
C VAL A 231 -27.02 3.88 28.63
N ARG A 232 -28.32 4.20 28.67
CA ARG A 232 -29.28 3.85 27.61
C ARG A 232 -28.81 4.31 26.23
N SER A 233 -29.01 3.49 25.19
CA SER A 233 -28.66 3.81 23.78
C SER A 233 -29.30 5.10 23.24
N SER A 234 -30.38 5.57 23.88
CA SER A 234 -31.02 6.88 23.66
C SER A 234 -31.23 7.57 25.00
N ASP A 235 -30.39 8.55 25.36
CA ASP A 235 -30.54 9.35 26.58
C ASP A 235 -30.23 10.84 26.34
N SER A 236 -31.08 11.71 26.88
CA SER A 236 -31.02 13.17 26.67
C SER A 236 -29.82 13.89 27.31
N LYS A 237 -29.03 13.23 28.17
CA LYS A 237 -27.98 13.87 28.99
C LYS A 237 -26.73 13.01 29.24
N ALA A 238 -26.86 11.68 29.30
CA ALA A 238 -25.79 10.80 29.78
C ALA A 238 -24.49 10.88 28.96
N TYR A 239 -24.61 11.13 27.65
CA TYR A 239 -23.48 11.29 26.73
C TYR A 239 -22.90 12.72 26.68
N GLY A 240 -23.47 13.67 27.43
CA GLY A 240 -22.99 15.05 27.52
C GLY A 240 -23.16 15.84 26.22
N GLN A 241 -22.13 16.61 25.87
CA GLN A 241 -22.15 17.53 24.73
C GLN A 241 -20.74 17.72 24.14
N MET A 242 -20.68 18.14 22.89
CA MET A 242 -19.41 18.49 22.23
C MET A 242 -18.70 19.61 23.00
N GLY A 243 -17.48 19.35 23.47
CA GLY A 243 -16.66 20.29 24.25
C GLY A 243 -15.83 21.27 23.41
N SER A 244 -15.81 21.11 22.08
CA SER A 244 -15.02 21.94 21.16
C SER A 244 -15.50 21.84 19.71
N GLY A 245 -14.96 22.69 18.84
CA GLY A 245 -15.17 22.63 17.39
C GLY A 245 -16.44 23.33 16.91
N SER A 246 -16.82 23.12 15.64
CA SER A 246 -17.96 23.83 15.02
C SER A 246 -19.31 23.59 15.70
N LEU A 247 -19.45 22.49 16.45
CA LEU A 247 -20.62 22.07 17.21
C LEU A 247 -20.42 22.15 18.73
N GLU A 248 -19.46 22.93 19.24
CA GLU A 248 -19.31 23.19 20.68
C GLU A 248 -20.67 23.53 21.34
N GLY A 249 -21.00 22.81 22.42
CA GLY A 249 -22.28 22.94 23.13
C GLY A 249 -23.47 22.17 22.53
N PHE A 250 -23.32 21.43 21.43
CA PHE A 250 -24.39 20.59 20.90
C PHE A 250 -24.45 19.24 21.65
N PRO A 251 -25.65 18.76 22.04
CA PRO A 251 -25.78 17.58 22.88
C PRO A 251 -25.59 16.29 22.10
N ILE A 252 -24.82 15.38 22.67
CA ILE A 252 -24.73 13.98 22.23
C ILE A 252 -25.81 13.23 23.00
N THR A 253 -26.66 12.46 22.32
CA THR A 253 -27.84 11.83 22.98
C THR A 253 -28.24 10.45 22.46
N GLY A 254 -27.51 9.91 21.49
CA GLY A 254 -27.70 8.55 21.01
C GLY A 254 -26.36 7.85 20.81
N CYS A 255 -26.27 6.59 21.21
CA CYS A 255 -25.12 5.74 20.99
C CYS A 255 -25.56 4.30 20.70
N LEU A 256 -25.08 3.72 19.60
CA LEU A 256 -25.37 2.34 19.18
C LEU A 256 -24.18 1.77 18.40
N GLY A 257 -23.71 0.58 18.72
CA GLY A 257 -22.71 -0.11 17.91
C GLY A 257 -23.19 -0.38 16.47
N ASP A 258 -22.28 -0.31 15.50
CA ASP A 258 -22.56 -0.24 14.05
C ASP A 258 -23.68 -1.14 13.48
N GLN A 259 -23.68 -2.43 13.84
CA GLN A 259 -24.64 -3.40 13.33
C GLN A 259 -26.01 -3.30 14.03
N SER A 260 -26.03 -2.89 15.30
CA SER A 260 -27.26 -2.59 16.06
C SER A 260 -27.89 -1.29 15.58
N ALA A 261 -27.07 -0.27 15.28
CA ALA A 261 -27.52 0.94 14.60
C ALA A 261 -28.11 0.64 13.21
N ALA A 262 -27.50 -0.25 12.42
CA ALA A 262 -28.08 -0.67 11.14
C ALA A 262 -29.46 -1.34 11.28
N LEU A 263 -29.71 -2.11 12.35
CA LEU A 263 -31.04 -2.69 12.63
C LEU A 263 -32.08 -1.60 12.97
N VAL A 264 -31.71 -0.60 13.77
CA VAL A 264 -32.56 0.57 14.08
C VAL A 264 -32.84 1.40 12.83
N GLY A 265 -31.84 1.65 11.98
CA GLY A 265 -31.99 2.39 10.71
C GLY A 265 -32.80 1.65 9.65
N GLN A 266 -32.83 0.32 9.68
CA GLN A 266 -33.74 -0.53 8.91
C GLN A 266 -35.14 -0.66 9.56
N LYS A 267 -35.37 0.01 10.70
CA LYS A 267 -36.63 -0.04 11.46
C LYS A 267 -36.99 -1.46 11.87
N GLY A 268 -36.02 -2.22 12.35
CA GLY A 268 -36.19 -3.59 12.82
C GLY A 268 -36.66 -3.64 14.27
N PHE A 269 -37.80 -3.00 14.58
CA PHE A 269 -38.29 -2.81 15.95
C PHE A 269 -39.18 -3.94 16.46
N GLU A 270 -39.85 -4.66 15.57
CA GLU A 270 -40.71 -5.80 15.92
C GLU A 270 -39.87 -7.09 16.04
N PRO A 271 -40.18 -7.99 17.00
CA PRO A 271 -39.62 -9.35 17.03
C PRO A 271 -39.84 -10.06 15.70
N GLY A 272 -38.83 -10.78 15.22
CA GLY A 272 -38.82 -11.35 13.87
C GLY A 272 -38.32 -10.40 12.78
N SER A 273 -38.03 -9.12 13.09
CA SER A 273 -37.36 -8.23 12.12
C SER A 273 -35.88 -8.59 11.96
N ALA A 274 -35.46 -8.94 10.74
CA ALA A 274 -34.04 -9.18 10.43
C ALA A 274 -33.47 -8.19 9.41
N LYS A 275 -32.17 -7.90 9.54
CA LYS A 275 -31.37 -7.18 8.54
C LYS A 275 -30.08 -7.94 8.21
N ASN A 276 -29.56 -7.79 6.98
CA ASN A 276 -28.21 -8.22 6.61
C ASN A 276 -27.41 -7.09 5.92
N THR A 277 -26.25 -6.76 6.49
CA THR A 277 -25.32 -5.75 5.97
C THR A 277 -24.20 -6.42 5.16
N TYR A 278 -24.15 -6.20 3.84
CA TYR A 278 -23.20 -6.86 2.94
C TYR A 278 -21.95 -6.01 2.67
N GLY A 279 -20.97 -6.09 3.57
CA GLY A 279 -19.67 -5.42 3.47
C GLY A 279 -18.55 -6.34 2.93
N THR A 280 -17.38 -6.27 3.55
CA THR A 280 -16.26 -7.22 3.30
C THR A 280 -16.66 -8.63 3.74
N GLY A 281 -17.23 -8.75 4.94
CA GLY A 281 -18.08 -9.88 5.37
C GLY A 281 -19.55 -9.50 5.33
N CYS A 282 -20.42 -10.35 5.90
CA CYS A 282 -21.82 -10.01 6.17
C CYS A 282 -22.13 -10.06 7.66
N PHE A 283 -23.04 -9.21 8.13
CA PHE A 283 -23.52 -9.18 9.51
C PHE A 283 -25.05 -9.15 9.54
N LEU A 284 -25.62 -10.27 9.95
CA LEU A 284 -27.06 -10.46 10.14
C LEU A 284 -27.40 -10.17 11.60
N LEU A 285 -28.40 -9.31 11.84
CA LEU A 285 -29.05 -9.19 13.15
C LEU A 285 -30.54 -9.48 12.99
N TYR A 286 -31.11 -10.14 13.99
CA TYR A 286 -32.50 -10.57 14.06
C TYR A 286 -33.06 -10.17 15.43
N ASN A 287 -34.09 -9.31 15.47
CA ASN A 287 -34.74 -8.86 16.70
C ASN A 287 -35.53 -10.00 17.36
N VAL A 288 -35.26 -10.27 18.65
CA VAL A 288 -35.95 -11.31 19.45
C VAL A 288 -36.81 -10.73 20.59
N GLY A 289 -37.02 -9.41 20.62
CA GLY A 289 -37.84 -8.71 21.61
C GLY A 289 -37.13 -8.46 22.94
N GLU A 290 -37.93 -8.30 24.00
CA GLU A 290 -37.49 -7.87 25.35
C GLU A 290 -36.74 -8.95 26.16
N LYS A 291 -36.40 -10.10 25.55
CA LYS A 291 -35.72 -11.21 26.23
C LYS A 291 -34.53 -11.71 25.41
N PRO A 292 -33.34 -11.89 25.99
CA PRO A 292 -32.22 -12.48 25.28
C PRO A 292 -32.49 -13.96 24.98
N VAL A 293 -32.13 -14.37 23.77
CA VAL A 293 -32.16 -15.77 23.32
C VAL A 293 -30.71 -16.26 23.24
N ILE A 294 -30.30 -17.14 24.15
CA ILE A 294 -28.98 -17.77 24.09
C ILE A 294 -29.01 -18.82 22.97
N SER A 295 -28.12 -18.69 21.98
CA SER A 295 -28.11 -19.56 20.81
C SER A 295 -27.60 -20.96 21.13
N THR A 296 -28.34 -21.97 20.65
CA THR A 296 -27.89 -23.37 20.60
C THR A 296 -27.28 -23.74 19.24
N HIS A 297 -27.41 -22.87 18.24
CA HIS A 297 -26.93 -23.06 16.86
C HIS A 297 -25.70 -22.21 16.50
N GLY A 298 -24.99 -21.70 17.51
CA GLY A 298 -23.71 -20.99 17.34
C GLY A 298 -23.83 -19.51 16.93
N LEU A 299 -24.98 -18.89 17.11
CA LEU A 299 -25.15 -17.43 16.95
C LEU A 299 -24.69 -16.70 18.23
N LEU A 300 -24.54 -15.38 18.11
CA LEU A 300 -24.28 -14.49 19.23
C LEU A 300 -25.61 -13.95 19.77
N ALA A 301 -25.78 -13.89 21.10
CA ALA A 301 -26.85 -13.13 21.72
C ALA A 301 -26.31 -11.73 22.10
N THR A 302 -27.05 -10.67 21.75
CA THR A 302 -26.57 -9.28 21.88
C THR A 302 -27.73 -8.33 22.19
N VAL A 303 -27.43 -7.14 22.72
CA VAL A 303 -28.45 -6.07 22.79
C VAL A 303 -28.63 -5.44 21.41
N ALA A 304 -29.88 -5.24 21.01
CA ALA A 304 -30.28 -4.57 19.77
C ALA A 304 -30.37 -3.04 19.97
N TYR A 305 -30.98 -2.59 21.07
CA TYR A 305 -31.02 -1.19 21.53
C TYR A 305 -31.66 -1.12 22.92
N ASP A 306 -31.26 -0.13 23.73
CA ASP A 306 -31.99 0.30 24.94
C ASP A 306 -32.49 1.74 24.77
N PHE A 307 -33.79 1.90 24.50
CA PHE A 307 -34.46 3.19 24.38
C PHE A 307 -35.43 3.41 25.57
N ASN A 308 -36.37 4.35 25.48
CA ASN A 308 -37.41 4.53 26.50
C ASN A 308 -38.42 3.36 26.52
N GLY A 309 -38.05 2.26 27.17
CA GLY A 309 -38.87 1.06 27.35
C GLY A 309 -38.14 0.00 28.18
N ALA A 310 -38.42 -1.27 27.89
CA ALA A 310 -37.50 -2.37 28.17
C ALA A 310 -36.39 -2.42 27.08
N PRO A 311 -35.20 -2.94 27.38
CA PRO A 311 -34.18 -3.18 26.36
C PRO A 311 -34.61 -4.29 25.40
N VAL A 312 -34.22 -4.17 24.14
CA VAL A 312 -34.53 -5.15 23.09
C VAL A 312 -33.25 -5.87 22.68
N TYR A 313 -33.35 -7.17 22.43
CA TYR A 313 -32.24 -8.06 22.12
C TYR A 313 -32.27 -8.53 20.67
N ALA A 314 -31.12 -8.98 20.18
CA ALA A 314 -30.97 -9.63 18.89
C ALA A 314 -30.15 -10.91 18.98
N LEU A 315 -30.44 -11.84 18.07
CA LEU A 315 -29.47 -12.83 17.62
C LEU A 315 -28.62 -12.21 16.50
N GLU A 316 -27.32 -12.49 16.50
CA GLU A 316 -26.37 -12.04 15.48
C GLU A 316 -25.58 -13.22 14.89
N GLY A 317 -25.41 -13.21 13.57
CA GLY A 317 -24.54 -14.13 12.85
C GLY A 317 -23.67 -13.38 11.85
N SER A 318 -22.41 -13.77 11.73
CA SER A 318 -21.41 -13.12 10.88
C SER A 318 -20.82 -14.08 9.85
N ILE A 319 -20.53 -13.56 8.66
CA ILE A 319 -19.92 -14.28 7.55
C ILE A 319 -18.59 -13.59 7.23
N ALA A 320 -17.46 -14.28 7.43
CA ALA A 320 -16.13 -13.72 7.22
C ALA A 320 -15.87 -13.27 5.76
N VAL A 321 -16.41 -14.04 4.78
CA VAL A 321 -16.08 -13.87 3.37
C VAL A 321 -17.31 -13.60 2.51
N ALA A 322 -17.58 -12.31 2.26
CA ALA A 322 -18.61 -11.83 1.35
C ALA A 322 -17.99 -10.94 0.24
N GLY A 323 -17.93 -9.62 0.44
CA GLY A 323 -17.25 -8.71 -0.49
C GLY A 323 -15.76 -9.00 -0.67
N SER A 324 -15.10 -9.64 0.31
CA SER A 324 -13.75 -10.20 0.16
C SER A 324 -13.68 -11.36 -0.85
N GLY A 325 -14.74 -12.16 -1.01
CA GLY A 325 -14.81 -13.19 -2.06
C GLY A 325 -14.84 -12.59 -3.47
N VAL A 326 -15.62 -11.53 -3.66
CA VAL A 326 -15.63 -10.76 -4.92
C VAL A 326 -14.26 -10.10 -5.17
N LYS A 327 -13.66 -9.47 -4.15
CA LYS A 327 -12.29 -8.92 -4.22
C LYS A 327 -11.23 -9.98 -4.55
N PHE A 328 -11.35 -11.20 -4.01
CA PHE A 328 -10.47 -12.32 -4.33
C PHE A 328 -10.54 -12.70 -5.82
N LEU A 329 -11.73 -12.77 -6.42
CA LEU A 329 -11.85 -12.98 -7.86
C LEU A 329 -11.18 -11.87 -8.67
N MET A 330 -11.38 -10.61 -8.26
CA MET A 330 -10.78 -9.44 -8.93
C MET A 330 -9.24 -9.43 -8.86
N HIS A 331 -8.69 -9.58 -7.65
CA HIS A 331 -7.28 -9.28 -7.38
C HIS A 331 -6.37 -10.52 -7.38
N ASN A 332 -6.87 -11.68 -6.95
CA ASN A 332 -6.07 -12.91 -6.83
C ASN A 332 -6.27 -13.83 -8.05
N MET A 333 -7.52 -14.03 -8.47
CA MET A 333 -7.83 -14.84 -9.67
C MET A 333 -7.76 -14.04 -10.98
N GLY A 334 -7.64 -12.70 -10.90
CA GLY A 334 -7.49 -11.83 -12.06
C GLY A 334 -8.72 -11.80 -12.98
N PHE A 335 -9.92 -11.98 -12.43
CA PHE A 335 -11.13 -12.03 -13.23
C PHE A 335 -11.46 -10.68 -13.84
N GLU A 336 -11.86 -9.69 -13.03
CA GLU A 336 -12.39 -8.41 -13.53
C GLU A 336 -11.89 -7.23 -12.68
N ALA A 337 -11.82 -6.05 -13.29
CA ALA A 337 -11.25 -4.87 -12.65
C ALA A 337 -12.18 -4.18 -11.62
N THR A 338 -13.47 -4.49 -11.61
CA THR A 338 -14.45 -3.92 -10.67
C THR A 338 -15.47 -4.97 -10.21
N SER A 339 -16.04 -4.79 -9.01
CA SER A 339 -17.07 -5.67 -8.46
C SER A 339 -18.36 -5.69 -9.30
N SER A 340 -18.68 -4.59 -9.97
CA SER A 340 -19.77 -4.55 -10.96
C SER A 340 -19.53 -5.50 -12.14
N LYS A 341 -18.30 -5.55 -12.66
CA LYS A 341 -17.95 -6.48 -13.75
C LYS A 341 -17.93 -7.94 -13.30
N VAL A 342 -17.63 -8.23 -12.04
CA VAL A 342 -17.84 -9.59 -11.48
C VAL A 342 -19.33 -9.96 -11.44
N THR A 343 -20.23 -9.00 -11.20
CA THR A 343 -21.69 -9.24 -11.30
C THR A 343 -22.10 -9.48 -12.76
N GLU A 344 -21.70 -8.62 -13.70
CA GLU A 344 -22.00 -8.83 -15.14
C GLU A 344 -21.47 -10.17 -15.66
N LEU A 345 -20.32 -10.63 -15.15
CA LEU A 345 -19.74 -11.94 -15.46
C LEU A 345 -20.54 -13.11 -14.83
N ALA A 346 -21.08 -12.94 -13.63
CA ALA A 346 -21.99 -13.91 -13.01
C ALA A 346 -23.39 -13.92 -13.66
N GLU A 347 -23.77 -12.84 -14.35
CA GLU A 347 -24.98 -12.70 -15.17
C GLU A 347 -24.79 -13.23 -16.61
N SER A 348 -23.55 -13.48 -17.06
CA SER A 348 -23.28 -14.05 -18.39
C SER A 348 -23.55 -15.55 -18.51
N VAL A 349 -23.96 -16.19 -17.41
CA VAL A 349 -24.30 -17.62 -17.30
C VAL A 349 -25.68 -17.79 -16.64
N PRO A 350 -26.47 -18.82 -17.01
CA PRO A 350 -27.80 -19.01 -16.45
C PRO A 350 -27.78 -19.41 -14.98
N ASP A 351 -26.79 -20.20 -14.56
CA ASP A 351 -26.63 -20.78 -13.22
C ASP A 351 -25.14 -20.94 -12.85
N ASN A 352 -24.81 -21.72 -11.82
CA ASN A 352 -23.45 -21.97 -11.34
C ASN A 352 -22.67 -23.05 -12.11
N GLY A 353 -23.24 -23.68 -13.15
CA GLY A 353 -22.61 -24.75 -13.92
C GLY A 353 -22.37 -26.04 -13.12
N GLY A 354 -23.05 -26.21 -11.98
CA GLY A 354 -22.79 -27.24 -10.99
C GLY A 354 -21.63 -26.94 -10.02
N LEU A 355 -20.99 -25.77 -10.12
CA LEU A 355 -19.89 -25.38 -9.26
C LEU A 355 -20.39 -24.88 -7.90
N VAL A 356 -19.74 -25.31 -6.82
CA VAL A 356 -19.98 -24.79 -5.47
C VAL A 356 -18.64 -24.33 -4.90
N PHE A 357 -18.57 -23.10 -4.41
CA PHE A 357 -17.35 -22.52 -3.84
C PHE A 357 -17.55 -22.19 -2.37
N VAL A 358 -17.05 -23.05 -1.48
CA VAL A 358 -17.07 -22.77 -0.04
C VAL A 358 -15.98 -21.74 0.25
N THR A 359 -16.36 -20.51 0.59
CA THR A 359 -15.45 -19.36 0.70
C THR A 359 -14.68 -19.28 2.04
N ALA A 360 -14.31 -20.43 2.61
CA ALA A 360 -13.70 -20.57 3.93
C ALA A 360 -12.21 -20.10 4.00
N PHE A 361 -11.88 -18.89 3.54
CA PHE A 361 -10.48 -18.41 3.50
C PHE A 361 -9.83 -18.25 4.88
N SER A 362 -10.63 -18.18 5.94
CA SER A 362 -10.21 -18.09 7.34
C SER A 362 -11.12 -18.96 8.21
N GLY A 363 -11.42 -20.18 7.73
CA GLY A 363 -12.49 -21.01 8.26
C GLY A 363 -13.90 -20.49 7.92
N LEU A 364 -14.91 -21.06 8.58
CA LEU A 364 -16.31 -20.63 8.56
C LEU A 364 -16.77 -20.27 9.98
N PHE A 365 -17.49 -19.16 10.11
CA PHE A 365 -18.13 -18.74 11.36
C PHE A 365 -19.53 -19.37 11.50
N ALA A 366 -20.45 -18.71 12.21
CA ALA A 366 -21.79 -19.23 12.46
C ALA A 366 -22.56 -19.59 11.15
N PRO A 367 -23.41 -20.64 11.16
CA PRO A 367 -23.60 -21.62 12.25
C PRO A 367 -22.51 -22.72 12.29
N TYR A 368 -21.54 -22.70 11.36
CA TYR A 368 -20.65 -23.83 11.10
C TYR A 368 -19.47 -23.98 12.07
N TRP A 369 -18.84 -22.87 12.47
CA TRP A 369 -17.66 -22.80 13.36
C TRP A 369 -16.54 -23.80 13.03
N VAL A 370 -16.13 -23.81 11.76
CA VAL A 370 -15.08 -24.69 11.23
C VAL A 370 -13.80 -23.87 11.05
N ASP A 371 -12.81 -24.03 11.93
CA ASP A 371 -11.51 -23.35 11.83
C ASP A 371 -10.44 -24.15 11.05
N ASP A 372 -10.71 -25.43 10.74
CA ASP A 372 -9.81 -26.34 10.02
C ASP A 372 -10.00 -26.37 8.48
N ALA A 373 -10.93 -25.57 7.94
CA ALA A 373 -11.28 -25.54 6.52
C ALA A 373 -10.58 -24.41 5.74
N GLN A 374 -10.39 -24.62 4.44
CA GLN A 374 -9.92 -23.59 3.50
C GLN A 374 -10.88 -23.40 2.31
N GLY A 375 -10.71 -22.29 1.59
CA GLY A 375 -11.55 -21.91 0.45
C GLY A 375 -11.50 -22.94 -0.69
N THR A 376 -12.60 -23.68 -0.90
CA THR A 376 -12.60 -24.89 -1.73
C THR A 376 -13.69 -24.84 -2.81
N MET A 377 -13.29 -25.06 -4.08
CA MET A 377 -14.20 -25.16 -5.23
C MET A 377 -14.47 -26.62 -5.61
N PHE A 378 -15.73 -27.02 -5.61
CA PHE A 378 -16.20 -28.35 -6.02
C PHE A 378 -17.04 -28.28 -7.32
N GLY A 379 -17.07 -29.37 -8.09
CA GLY A 379 -17.96 -29.49 -9.27
C GLY A 379 -17.43 -28.89 -10.57
N ILE A 380 -16.13 -28.60 -10.67
CA ILE A 380 -15.48 -28.14 -11.91
C ILE A 380 -15.54 -29.24 -12.98
N THR A 381 -15.92 -28.88 -14.20
CA THR A 381 -15.93 -29.74 -15.40
C THR A 381 -15.32 -29.00 -16.61
N GLN A 382 -15.22 -29.67 -17.76
CA GLN A 382 -14.80 -29.04 -19.03
C GLN A 382 -15.78 -27.94 -19.51
N HIS A 383 -16.98 -27.86 -18.95
CA HIS A 383 -17.99 -26.82 -19.24
C HIS A 383 -17.95 -25.65 -18.24
N THR A 384 -17.11 -25.70 -17.20
CA THR A 384 -16.99 -24.61 -16.23
C THR A 384 -16.35 -23.37 -16.87
N GLU A 385 -16.93 -22.21 -16.62
CA GLU A 385 -16.48 -20.92 -17.16
C GLU A 385 -16.19 -19.93 -16.03
N ARG A 386 -15.55 -18.81 -16.35
CA ARG A 386 -15.35 -17.70 -15.40
C ARG A 386 -16.67 -17.15 -14.86
N GLY A 387 -17.74 -17.16 -15.65
CA GLY A 387 -19.09 -16.79 -15.21
C GLY A 387 -19.64 -17.75 -14.15
N HIS A 388 -19.52 -19.06 -14.37
CA HIS A 388 -19.93 -20.10 -13.41
C HIS A 388 -19.22 -19.95 -12.05
N ILE A 389 -17.93 -19.61 -12.04
CA ILE A 389 -17.16 -19.34 -10.81
C ILE A 389 -17.61 -18.02 -10.13
N ALA A 390 -17.82 -16.95 -10.90
CA ALA A 390 -18.32 -15.68 -10.37
C ALA A 390 -19.71 -15.83 -9.74
N ARG A 391 -20.59 -16.61 -10.39
CA ARG A 391 -21.93 -16.96 -9.93
C ARG A 391 -21.91 -17.76 -8.64
N ALA A 392 -21.13 -18.84 -8.57
CA ALA A 392 -20.96 -19.64 -7.36
C ALA A 392 -20.38 -18.82 -6.18
N THR A 393 -19.56 -17.81 -6.45
CA THR A 393 -19.00 -16.91 -5.41
C THR A 393 -20.06 -15.99 -4.81
N ILE A 394 -21.05 -15.54 -5.60
CA ILE A 394 -22.21 -14.78 -5.11
C ILE A 394 -23.15 -15.72 -4.34
N GLU A 395 -23.47 -16.88 -4.91
CA GLU A 395 -24.34 -17.88 -4.29
C GLU A 395 -23.81 -18.38 -2.94
N ALA A 396 -22.48 -18.52 -2.78
CA ALA A 396 -21.84 -18.86 -1.51
C ALA A 396 -22.21 -17.92 -0.35
N VAL A 397 -22.35 -16.62 -0.62
CA VAL A 397 -22.77 -15.62 0.38
C VAL A 397 -24.26 -15.77 0.68
N CYS A 398 -25.06 -16.12 -0.31
CA CYS A 398 -26.49 -16.34 -0.16
C CYS A 398 -26.81 -17.62 0.62
N PHE A 399 -26.04 -18.70 0.43
CA PHE A 399 -26.15 -19.94 1.21
C PHE A 399 -25.72 -19.74 2.67
N GLN A 400 -24.61 -19.03 2.92
CA GLN A 400 -24.19 -18.71 4.30
C GLN A 400 -25.22 -17.81 5.00
N THR A 401 -25.80 -16.85 4.29
CA THR A 401 -26.92 -16.02 4.79
C THR A 401 -28.14 -16.89 5.12
N LYS A 402 -28.52 -17.84 4.25
CA LYS A 402 -29.61 -18.79 4.51
C LYS A 402 -29.35 -19.64 5.76
N ALA A 403 -28.16 -20.20 5.90
CA ALA A 403 -27.80 -21.05 7.04
C ALA A 403 -27.83 -20.30 8.39
N ILE A 404 -27.42 -19.03 8.41
CA ILE A 404 -27.54 -18.17 9.60
C ILE A 404 -29.01 -17.86 9.91
N LEU A 405 -29.83 -17.55 8.90
CA LEU A 405 -31.27 -17.30 9.10
C LEU A 405 -32.00 -18.56 9.59
N ASP A 406 -31.64 -19.73 9.11
CA ASP A 406 -32.18 -21.02 9.57
C ASP A 406 -31.78 -21.35 11.01
N ALA A 407 -30.63 -20.87 11.48
CA ALA A 407 -30.25 -20.92 12.89
C ALA A 407 -31.06 -19.90 13.72
N MET A 408 -31.27 -18.68 13.20
CA MET A 408 -32.05 -17.63 13.87
C MET A 408 -33.52 -18.02 14.06
N GLU A 409 -34.15 -18.62 13.04
CA GLU A 409 -35.53 -19.13 13.13
C GLU A 409 -35.65 -20.27 14.15
N LYS A 410 -34.66 -21.17 14.23
CA LYS A 410 -34.64 -22.28 15.21
C LYS A 410 -34.44 -21.80 16.66
N ASP A 411 -33.49 -20.89 16.90
CA ASP A 411 -33.22 -20.39 18.25
C ASP A 411 -34.34 -19.44 18.74
N SER A 412 -34.87 -18.57 17.86
CA SER A 412 -35.93 -17.62 18.23
C SER A 412 -37.34 -18.21 18.25
N GLY A 413 -37.59 -19.32 17.54
CA GLY A 413 -38.91 -19.90 17.34
C GLY A 413 -39.85 -19.08 16.44
N HIS A 414 -39.34 -18.05 15.75
CA HIS A 414 -40.13 -17.14 14.92
C HIS A 414 -39.72 -17.23 13.44
N ALA A 415 -40.69 -17.47 12.56
CA ALA A 415 -40.45 -17.51 11.12
C ALA A 415 -40.21 -16.11 10.55
N LEU A 416 -39.15 -15.93 9.77
CA LEU A 416 -38.82 -14.64 9.16
C LEU A 416 -39.76 -14.33 7.99
N THR A 417 -40.32 -13.12 7.94
CA THR A 417 -41.29 -12.70 6.90
C THR A 417 -40.67 -11.88 5.78
N GLU A 418 -39.67 -11.06 6.07
CA GLU A 418 -38.92 -10.23 5.12
C GLU A 418 -37.47 -10.06 5.60
N LEU A 419 -36.50 -9.90 4.69
CA LEU A 419 -35.12 -9.54 5.05
C LEU A 419 -34.75 -8.17 4.49
N LYS A 420 -34.38 -7.24 5.37
CA LYS A 420 -33.91 -5.90 4.98
C LYS A 420 -32.40 -5.93 4.73
N VAL A 421 -31.92 -5.23 3.70
CA VAL A 421 -30.54 -5.37 3.24
C VAL A 421 -29.86 -4.04 2.91
N ASP A 422 -28.57 -3.95 3.23
CA ASP A 422 -27.73 -2.78 2.95
C ASP A 422 -26.25 -3.18 2.70
N GLY A 423 -25.34 -2.20 2.66
CA GLY A 423 -23.93 -2.43 2.35
C GLY A 423 -23.62 -2.61 0.86
N GLY A 424 -22.32 -2.68 0.55
CA GLY A 424 -21.78 -2.61 -0.81
C GLY A 424 -22.21 -3.73 -1.77
N MET A 425 -22.42 -4.97 -1.31
CA MET A 425 -22.86 -6.04 -2.23
C MET A 425 -24.35 -5.98 -2.57
N SER A 426 -25.19 -5.35 -1.73
CA SER A 426 -26.64 -5.19 -1.98
C SER A 426 -26.95 -4.45 -3.29
N ASN A 427 -25.96 -3.77 -3.89
CA ASN A 427 -26.03 -3.19 -5.22
C ASN A 427 -26.32 -4.22 -6.33
N SER A 428 -25.79 -5.44 -6.21
CA SER A 428 -25.94 -6.51 -7.21
C SER A 428 -27.39 -7.01 -7.22
N ALA A 429 -28.12 -6.72 -8.29
CA ALA A 429 -29.50 -7.18 -8.46
C ALA A 429 -29.58 -8.72 -8.53
N LEU A 430 -28.60 -9.36 -9.18
CA LEU A 430 -28.41 -10.80 -9.14
C LEU A 430 -28.28 -11.32 -7.70
N CYS A 431 -27.36 -10.77 -6.89
CA CYS A 431 -27.18 -11.21 -5.50
C CYS A 431 -28.48 -11.10 -4.68
N MET A 432 -29.22 -10.00 -4.80
CA MET A 432 -30.46 -9.81 -4.04
C MET A 432 -31.61 -10.72 -4.53
N GLN A 433 -31.68 -11.01 -5.84
CA GLN A 433 -32.62 -11.99 -6.38
C GLN A 433 -32.26 -13.42 -5.93
N THR A 434 -30.99 -13.82 -6.07
CA THR A 434 -30.47 -15.11 -5.62
C THR A 434 -30.67 -15.30 -4.11
N GLN A 435 -30.56 -14.22 -3.33
CA GLN A 435 -30.90 -14.26 -1.91
C GLN A 435 -32.39 -14.57 -1.71
N ALA A 436 -33.29 -13.79 -2.33
CA ALA A 436 -34.74 -13.99 -2.25
C ALA A 436 -35.15 -15.42 -2.64
N ASP A 437 -34.57 -15.92 -3.73
CA ASP A 437 -34.79 -17.27 -4.26
C ASP A 437 -34.37 -18.37 -3.26
N LEU A 438 -33.28 -18.17 -2.51
CA LEU A 438 -32.75 -19.15 -1.55
C LEU A 438 -33.36 -19.04 -0.14
N VAL A 439 -33.75 -17.84 0.33
CA VAL A 439 -34.49 -17.68 1.60
C VAL A 439 -36.00 -17.86 1.44
N THR A 440 -36.53 -17.79 0.21
CA THR A 440 -37.95 -17.95 -0.14
C THR A 440 -38.89 -16.91 0.50
N ILE A 441 -38.33 -15.75 0.85
CA ILE A 441 -39.01 -14.56 1.41
C ILE A 441 -38.55 -13.28 0.67
N PRO A 442 -39.30 -12.16 0.72
CA PRO A 442 -38.93 -10.93 0.05
C PRO A 442 -37.67 -10.28 0.63
N ILE A 443 -36.82 -9.74 -0.26
CA ILE A 443 -35.64 -8.95 0.11
C ILE A 443 -35.91 -7.47 -0.13
N ILE A 444 -35.80 -6.64 0.91
CA ILE A 444 -36.11 -5.20 0.85
C ILE A 444 -34.82 -4.38 0.96
N ARG A 445 -34.50 -3.64 -0.10
CA ARG A 445 -33.31 -2.79 -0.19
C ARG A 445 -33.72 -1.32 -0.27
N PRO A 446 -33.41 -0.48 0.73
CA PRO A 446 -33.73 0.94 0.72
C PRO A 446 -32.89 1.71 -0.33
N LYS A 447 -33.36 2.91 -0.67
CA LYS A 447 -32.66 3.83 -1.57
C LYS A 447 -31.49 4.52 -0.88
N MET A 448 -31.72 5.02 0.35
CA MET A 448 -30.69 5.55 1.25
C MET A 448 -30.08 4.38 2.02
N ARG A 449 -28.75 4.26 2.01
CA ARG A 449 -28.01 3.04 2.40
C ARG A 449 -27.09 3.21 3.60
N GLU A 450 -26.97 4.42 4.12
CA GLU A 450 -26.23 4.74 5.34
C GLU A 450 -27.11 4.43 6.57
N THR A 451 -27.61 3.19 6.63
CA THR A 451 -28.59 2.73 7.63
C THR A 451 -28.00 2.70 9.04
N THR A 452 -26.70 2.39 9.17
CA THR A 452 -25.92 2.56 10.41
C THR A 452 -26.03 3.97 10.96
N ALA A 453 -25.63 4.99 10.19
CA ALA A 453 -25.76 6.39 10.59
C ALA A 453 -27.22 6.84 10.84
N LEU A 454 -28.18 6.38 10.04
CA LEU A 454 -29.60 6.66 10.30
C LEU A 454 -30.06 6.07 11.65
N GLY A 455 -29.54 4.92 12.06
CA GLY A 455 -29.84 4.32 13.37
C GLY A 455 -29.40 5.18 14.56
N ALA A 456 -28.17 5.70 14.51
CA ALA A 456 -27.68 6.62 15.53
C ALA A 456 -28.43 7.96 15.52
N ALA A 457 -28.78 8.48 14.34
CA ALA A 457 -29.64 9.65 14.21
C ALA A 457 -31.03 9.40 14.82
N ILE A 458 -31.63 8.22 14.62
CA ILE A 458 -32.91 7.84 15.24
C ILE A 458 -32.79 7.78 16.77
N ALA A 459 -31.74 7.15 17.31
CA ALA A 459 -31.50 7.07 18.76
C ALA A 459 -31.39 8.47 19.40
N ALA A 460 -30.54 9.34 18.84
CA ALA A 460 -30.40 10.72 19.31
C ALA A 460 -31.68 11.55 19.09
N GLY A 461 -32.38 11.32 17.98
CA GLY A 461 -33.64 11.97 17.67
C GLY A 461 -34.79 11.59 18.62
N PHE A 462 -34.83 10.36 19.13
CA PHE A 462 -35.77 9.96 20.18
C PHE A 462 -35.48 10.66 21.50
N ALA A 463 -34.21 10.69 21.93
CA ALA A 463 -33.79 11.30 23.19
C ALA A 463 -34.16 12.79 23.32
N VAL A 464 -34.24 13.53 22.21
CA VAL A 464 -34.67 14.95 22.19
C VAL A 464 -36.03 15.19 21.53
N GLY A 465 -36.80 14.14 21.21
CA GLY A 465 -38.17 14.24 20.71
C GLY A 465 -38.35 14.73 19.26
N VAL A 466 -37.33 14.58 18.40
CA VAL A 466 -37.47 14.76 16.94
C VAL A 466 -38.46 13.76 16.37
N TRP A 467 -38.39 12.50 16.80
CA TRP A 467 -39.43 11.49 16.64
C TRP A 467 -39.95 11.10 18.03
N LYS A 468 -41.26 10.83 18.14
CA LYS A 468 -41.92 10.57 19.44
C LYS A 468 -42.11 9.09 19.76
N ASP A 469 -42.31 8.29 18.72
CA ASP A 469 -42.69 6.88 18.78
C ASP A 469 -42.22 6.16 17.51
N PHE A 470 -42.37 4.83 17.47
CA PHE A 470 -42.03 4.04 16.28
C PHE A 470 -43.03 4.21 15.11
N GLU A 471 -44.21 4.80 15.32
CA GLU A 471 -45.17 5.08 14.24
C GLU A 471 -44.69 6.25 13.36
N GLU A 472 -44.18 7.34 13.95
CA GLU A 472 -43.55 8.44 13.21
C GLU A 472 -42.37 7.96 12.35
N LEU A 473 -41.69 6.86 12.74
CA LEU A 473 -40.61 6.26 11.94
C LEU A 473 -41.09 5.42 10.76
N LYS A 474 -42.33 4.94 10.69
CA LYS A 474 -42.77 4.06 9.58
C LYS A 474 -42.54 4.69 8.21
N GLY A 475 -42.78 5.99 8.07
CA GLY A 475 -42.54 6.76 6.85
C GLY A 475 -41.07 7.08 6.53
N VAL A 476 -40.16 6.99 7.50
CA VAL A 476 -38.72 7.34 7.36
C VAL A 476 -38.01 6.35 6.43
N ASN A 477 -37.13 6.84 5.54
CA ASN A 477 -36.38 6.05 4.56
C ASN A 477 -37.24 5.04 3.74
N THR A 478 -38.41 5.47 3.26
CA THR A 478 -39.31 4.62 2.43
C THR A 478 -39.24 4.89 0.92
N LYS A 479 -38.70 6.05 0.52
CA LYS A 479 -38.78 6.55 -0.87
C LYS A 479 -37.87 5.75 -1.81
N GLY A 480 -38.48 5.03 -2.76
CA GLY A 480 -37.74 4.36 -3.86
C GLY A 480 -37.02 3.08 -3.47
N GLN A 481 -37.48 2.37 -2.43
CA GLN A 481 -37.00 1.04 -2.09
C GLN A 481 -37.16 0.04 -3.25
N SER A 482 -36.23 -0.91 -3.36
CA SER A 482 -36.34 -2.08 -4.25
C SER A 482 -36.80 -3.29 -3.44
N ILE A 483 -37.80 -4.02 -3.95
CA ILE A 483 -38.23 -5.31 -3.37
C ILE A 483 -37.89 -6.41 -4.39
N PHE A 484 -37.24 -7.48 -3.93
CA PHE A 484 -36.95 -8.67 -4.73
C PHE A 484 -37.79 -9.83 -4.20
N GLU A 485 -38.81 -10.21 -4.97
CA GLU A 485 -39.65 -11.37 -4.68
C GLU A 485 -38.96 -12.68 -5.10
N PRO A 486 -39.14 -13.79 -4.35
CA PRO A 486 -38.68 -15.12 -4.77
C PRO A 486 -39.31 -15.55 -6.09
N LYS A 487 -38.49 -16.09 -7.00
CA LYS A 487 -38.89 -16.58 -8.34
C LYS A 487 -38.46 -18.03 -8.59
N MET A 488 -37.47 -18.53 -7.85
CA MET A 488 -37.07 -19.93 -7.89
C MET A 488 -38.09 -20.84 -7.19
N ASP A 489 -38.24 -22.06 -7.69
CA ASP A 489 -39.03 -23.08 -7.01
C ASP A 489 -38.39 -23.53 -5.68
N ARG A 490 -39.22 -23.83 -4.67
CA ARG A 490 -38.77 -24.22 -3.32
C ARG A 490 -38.00 -25.54 -3.31
N LYS A 491 -38.34 -26.51 -4.18
CA LYS A 491 -37.61 -27.78 -4.29
C LYS A 491 -36.27 -27.59 -4.98
N GLN A 492 -36.17 -26.67 -5.95
CA GLN A 492 -34.88 -26.26 -6.54
C GLN A 492 -33.97 -25.59 -5.49
N ALA A 493 -34.47 -24.61 -4.75
CA ALA A 493 -33.70 -23.92 -3.69
C ALA A 493 -33.20 -24.90 -2.61
N ALA A 494 -34.06 -25.81 -2.15
CA ALA A 494 -33.68 -26.85 -1.18
C ALA A 494 -32.60 -27.81 -1.73
N ASN A 495 -32.66 -28.19 -3.01
CA ASN A 495 -31.63 -29.02 -3.64
C ASN A 495 -30.29 -28.28 -3.79
N MET A 496 -30.31 -26.97 -4.03
CA MET A 496 -29.11 -26.15 -4.05
C MET A 496 -28.48 -26.05 -2.65
N LEU A 497 -29.28 -25.84 -1.60
CA LEU A 497 -28.80 -25.81 -0.22
C LEU A 497 -28.16 -27.15 0.20
N LYS A 498 -28.81 -28.30 -0.09
CA LYS A 498 -28.22 -29.63 0.17
C LYS A 498 -26.87 -29.85 -0.53
N ARG A 499 -26.69 -29.29 -1.73
CA ARG A 499 -25.40 -29.35 -2.47
C ARG A 499 -24.34 -28.48 -1.80
N TRP A 500 -24.72 -27.31 -1.28
CA TRP A 500 -23.86 -26.44 -0.48
C TRP A 500 -23.43 -27.10 0.83
N GLU A 501 -24.36 -27.64 1.61
CA GLU A 501 -24.08 -28.31 2.89
C GLU A 501 -23.14 -29.51 2.72
N ARG A 502 -23.32 -30.29 1.65
CA ARG A 502 -22.40 -31.37 1.26
C ARG A 502 -21.00 -30.83 0.97
N ALA A 503 -20.87 -29.72 0.25
CA ALA A 503 -19.58 -29.09 -0.03
C ALA A 503 -18.88 -28.57 1.24
N VAL A 504 -19.64 -27.96 2.17
CA VAL A 504 -19.12 -27.50 3.48
C VAL A 504 -18.63 -28.68 4.33
N ASN A 505 -19.36 -29.80 4.36
CA ASN A 505 -18.90 -30.98 5.08
C ASN A 505 -17.66 -31.62 4.43
N MET A 506 -17.51 -31.53 3.11
CA MET A 506 -16.36 -32.06 2.36
C MET A 506 -15.08 -31.22 2.45
N CYS A 507 -15.08 -30.03 3.08
CA CYS A 507 -13.88 -29.20 3.26
C CYS A 507 -13.40 -29.08 4.73
N LYS A 508 -14.05 -29.78 5.67
CA LYS A 508 -13.60 -29.94 7.07
C LYS A 508 -12.35 -30.82 7.14
N GLY A 509 -11.56 -30.69 8.21
CA GLY A 509 -10.35 -31.48 8.45
C GLY A 509 -9.16 -31.17 7.55
N TRP A 510 -9.25 -30.13 6.70
CA TRP A 510 -8.23 -29.83 5.69
C TRP A 510 -6.88 -29.36 6.27
N LEU A 511 -6.91 -28.70 7.44
CA LEU A 511 -5.72 -28.21 8.15
C LEU A 511 -5.20 -29.17 9.24
N ALA A 512 -5.70 -30.40 9.32
CA ALA A 512 -5.19 -31.39 10.27
C ALA A 512 -3.77 -31.85 9.89
N GLU A 513 -2.80 -31.68 10.79
CA GLU A 513 -1.45 -32.21 10.61
C GLU A 513 -1.44 -33.73 10.84
N TYR A 514 -1.09 -34.50 9.81
CA TYR A 514 -0.88 -35.94 9.92
C TYR A 514 0.49 -36.23 10.56
N GLY A 515 0.48 -36.41 11.89
CA GLY A 515 1.58 -36.98 12.68
C GLY A 515 1.31 -38.44 13.07
N ASP A 516 2.36 -39.22 13.24
CA ASP A 516 2.29 -40.69 13.33
C ASP A 516 1.51 -41.26 14.53
N ASP A 517 0.96 -42.47 14.35
CA ASP A 517 0.36 -43.38 15.34
C ASP A 517 -0.84 -42.88 16.16
N VAL A 518 -1.98 -42.66 15.48
CA VAL A 518 -3.32 -42.87 16.07
C VAL A 518 -4.09 -43.89 15.22
N ALA A 519 -4.65 -44.92 15.86
CA ALA A 519 -5.52 -45.90 15.19
C ALA A 519 -6.84 -45.24 14.78
N PRO A 520 -7.54 -45.69 13.71
CA PRO A 520 -8.73 -45.01 13.21
C PRO A 520 -9.85 -44.98 14.26
N ASP A 521 -10.15 -43.78 14.76
CA ASP A 521 -11.17 -43.58 15.79
C ASP A 521 -12.56 -44.04 15.34
N ALA A 522 -13.26 -44.70 16.26
CA ALA A 522 -14.51 -45.42 15.97
C ALA A 522 -15.69 -44.51 15.56
N GLU A 523 -15.55 -43.18 15.71
CA GLU A 523 -16.58 -42.20 15.32
C GLU A 523 -16.75 -42.10 13.80
N GLY A 524 -15.67 -42.29 13.02
CA GLY A 524 -15.74 -42.32 11.55
C GLY A 524 -16.61 -43.47 11.04
N GLN A 525 -16.60 -44.63 11.71
CA GLN A 525 -17.47 -45.76 11.37
C GLN A 525 -18.91 -45.57 11.88
N ARG A 526 -19.14 -44.72 12.88
CA ARG A 526 -20.50 -44.34 13.32
C ARG A 526 -21.18 -43.43 12.30
N ALA A 527 -20.55 -42.33 11.90
CA ALA A 527 -21.12 -41.43 10.89
C ALA A 527 -21.40 -42.14 9.55
N ASP A 528 -20.54 -43.09 9.17
CA ASP A 528 -20.69 -43.89 7.94
C ASP A 528 -21.69 -45.06 8.08
N GLN A 529 -22.16 -45.36 9.31
CA GLN A 529 -23.31 -46.24 9.58
C GLN A 529 -24.61 -45.47 9.77
N GLU A 530 -24.59 -44.33 10.47
CA GLU A 530 -25.75 -43.46 10.70
C GLU A 530 -26.25 -42.85 9.39
N SER A 531 -25.37 -42.32 8.52
CA SER A 531 -25.77 -41.84 7.19
C SER A 531 -26.33 -42.95 6.28
N LYS A 532 -25.87 -44.21 6.44
CA LYS A 532 -26.44 -45.37 5.75
C LYS A 532 -27.76 -45.84 6.37
N ALA A 533 -27.94 -45.67 7.68
CA ALA A 533 -29.20 -45.91 8.37
C ALA A 533 -30.25 -44.87 7.95
N GLU A 534 -29.92 -43.57 7.99
CA GLU A 534 -30.77 -42.48 7.52
C GLU A 534 -31.15 -42.63 6.03
N MET A 535 -30.19 -42.94 5.14
CA MET A 535 -30.52 -43.27 3.75
C MET A 535 -31.45 -44.49 3.65
N SER A 536 -31.21 -45.54 4.43
CA SER A 536 -32.05 -46.73 4.45
C SER A 536 -33.44 -46.49 5.03
N GLU A 537 -33.61 -45.53 5.95
CA GLU A 537 -34.92 -45.10 6.43
C GLU A 537 -35.61 -44.17 5.42
N MET A 538 -34.88 -43.28 4.75
CA MET A 538 -35.44 -42.41 3.71
C MET A 538 -35.98 -43.22 2.52
N GLU A 539 -35.27 -44.25 2.07
CA GLU A 539 -35.76 -45.21 1.06
C GLU A 539 -36.94 -46.05 1.57
N LYS A 540 -37.05 -46.33 2.89
CA LYS A 540 -38.20 -47.02 3.50
C LYS A 540 -39.42 -46.11 3.72
N VAL A 541 -39.22 -44.80 3.77
CA VAL A 541 -40.30 -43.80 3.86
C VAL A 541 -40.92 -43.55 2.48
N ASP A 542 -40.10 -43.28 1.46
CA ASP A 542 -40.60 -43.10 0.08
C ASP A 542 -41.28 -44.37 -0.47
N SER A 543 -40.86 -45.56 -0.03
CA SER A 543 -41.51 -46.83 -0.41
C SER A 543 -42.76 -47.21 0.42
N LYS A 544 -43.21 -46.36 1.35
CA LYS A 544 -44.42 -46.58 2.18
C LYS A 544 -45.54 -45.55 2.05
N MET A 545 -45.39 -44.50 1.23
CA MET A 545 -46.50 -43.60 0.88
C MET A 545 -47.22 -43.97 -0.44
N ALA A 546 -47.08 -45.23 -0.89
CA ALA A 546 -47.94 -45.82 -1.91
C ALA A 546 -48.47 -47.18 -1.42
N TYR A 547 -49.78 -47.26 -1.20
CA TYR A 547 -50.53 -48.38 -0.57
C TYR A 547 -50.20 -48.60 0.93
N GLY A 548 -51.14 -48.57 1.87
CA GLY A 548 -52.60 -48.40 1.76
C GLY A 548 -53.21 -47.84 3.06
N ALA A 549 -54.53 -47.97 3.23
CA ALA A 549 -55.27 -47.32 4.32
C ALA A 549 -55.18 -48.03 5.69
N ASP A 550 -55.62 -47.29 6.71
CA ASP A 550 -56.17 -47.71 8.02
C ASP A 550 -55.29 -47.84 9.30
N PHE A 551 -55.60 -46.94 10.25
CA PHE A 551 -55.74 -47.09 11.73
C PHE A 551 -54.56 -47.18 12.75
N VAL A 552 -54.34 -46.05 13.46
CA VAL A 552 -54.49 -45.85 14.96
C VAL A 552 -53.38 -46.20 16.01
N THR A 553 -52.75 -45.11 16.54
CA THR A 553 -52.34 -44.74 17.95
C THR A 553 -51.28 -45.46 18.86
N ALA A 554 -50.28 -44.65 19.31
CA ALA A 554 -49.89 -44.27 20.71
C ALA A 554 -48.72 -44.90 21.56
N SER A 555 -47.99 -43.97 22.24
CA SER A 555 -47.34 -43.93 23.60
C SER A 555 -46.01 -44.65 24.02
N GLU A 556 -44.98 -43.82 24.33
CA GLU A 556 -44.10 -43.70 25.56
C GLU A 556 -42.99 -44.72 26.01
N LEU A 557 -41.70 -44.28 25.94
CA LEU A 557 -40.63 -44.03 27.00
C LEU A 557 -40.35 -44.99 28.22
N PRO A 558 -39.24 -44.91 29.04
CA PRO A 558 -37.91 -44.22 28.99
C PRO A 558 -36.61 -44.92 29.63
N THR A 559 -35.41 -44.26 29.54
CA THR A 559 -34.28 -44.07 30.56
C THR A 559 -32.99 -44.96 30.84
N THR A 560 -31.81 -44.26 30.94
CA THR A 560 -30.63 -44.32 31.92
C THR A 560 -29.28 -45.16 31.83
N SER A 561 -28.12 -44.43 31.85
CA SER A 561 -26.80 -44.64 32.62
C SER A 561 -25.67 -45.65 32.19
N SER A 562 -24.38 -45.66 32.67
CA SER A 562 -23.30 -44.64 33.00
C SER A 562 -21.90 -45.20 33.50
N ILE A 563 -20.80 -44.37 33.59
CA ILE A 563 -19.58 -44.40 34.51
C ILE A 563 -18.15 -45.02 34.14
N ALA A 564 -17.14 -44.13 33.89
CA ALA A 564 -15.75 -43.89 34.45
C ALA A 564 -14.43 -44.77 34.36
N ARG A 565 -13.31 -44.07 33.96
CA ARG A 565 -11.88 -44.02 34.47
C ARG A 565 -10.82 -45.16 34.20
N SER A 566 -9.46 -44.98 34.30
CA SER A 566 -8.46 -43.85 34.12
C SER A 566 -6.95 -44.29 34.27
N ASP A 567 -5.97 -43.37 34.02
CA ASP A 567 -4.52 -43.34 34.45
C ASP A 567 -3.48 -44.30 33.76
N ALA A 568 -2.14 -44.11 33.64
CA ALA A 568 -1.08 -43.04 33.72
C ALA A 568 0.25 -43.59 33.04
N HIS A 569 1.53 -43.09 33.03
CA HIS A 569 2.35 -42.00 33.64
C HIS A 569 3.75 -41.82 32.91
N GLU A 570 4.47 -40.68 33.09
CA GLU A 570 5.98 -40.45 32.92
C GLU A 570 6.69 -40.58 31.51
N LEU A 571 7.94 -40.15 31.17
CA LEU A 571 9.06 -39.30 31.73
C LEU A 571 10.11 -38.84 30.62
N SER A 572 10.88 -37.74 30.82
CA SER A 572 12.27 -37.47 30.28
C SER A 572 12.52 -37.08 28.78
N HIS A 573 13.65 -36.49 28.26
CA HIS A 573 14.86 -35.81 28.83
C HIS A 573 15.71 -34.93 27.80
N LYS A 574 15.93 -33.60 28.05
CA LYS A 574 17.01 -32.66 27.52
C LYS A 574 17.23 -32.47 25.98
N THR A 575 17.73 -31.35 25.41
CA THR A 575 18.63 -30.25 25.89
C THR A 575 18.56 -28.93 25.05
N ALA A 576 18.65 -27.73 25.69
CA ALA A 576 19.25 -26.42 25.24
C ALA A 576 18.86 -25.71 23.88
N ARG A 577 19.05 -24.38 23.66
CA ARG A 577 19.18 -23.11 24.45
C ARG A 577 19.41 -21.90 23.50
N ALA A 578 18.98 -20.67 23.85
CA ALA A 578 19.38 -19.33 23.27
C ALA A 578 18.94 -19.05 21.81
N ASP A 579 18.80 -17.81 21.29
CA ASP A 579 18.81 -16.40 21.81
C ASP A 579 17.90 -15.57 20.85
N MET A 580 17.00 -14.66 21.29
CA MET A 580 17.16 -13.24 21.68
C MET A 580 17.37 -12.20 20.56
N ALA A 581 16.35 -11.33 20.36
CA ALA A 581 16.32 -9.89 19.95
C ALA A 581 17.20 -9.37 18.76
N ASP A 582 17.02 -8.20 18.13
CA ASP A 582 16.54 -6.89 18.60
C ASP A 582 16.29 -5.90 17.40
N MET A 583 15.95 -4.64 17.72
CA MET A 583 16.15 -3.38 16.97
C MET A 583 15.03 -2.79 16.06
N VAL A 584 14.43 -1.72 16.58
CA VAL A 584 13.94 -0.55 15.83
C VAL A 584 15.03 0.54 15.83
N ALA A 585 15.28 1.26 14.72
CA ALA A 585 15.60 2.72 14.67
C ALA A 585 16.11 3.24 13.29
N THR A 586 15.98 4.57 13.09
CA THR A 586 16.79 5.47 12.23
C THR A 586 16.33 5.72 10.76
N ALA A 587 16.20 6.95 10.22
CA ALA A 587 16.00 8.30 10.81
C ALA A 587 15.59 9.40 9.77
N THR A 588 14.82 10.39 10.26
CA THR A 588 14.78 11.84 9.93
C THR A 588 14.89 12.41 8.50
N ALA A 589 13.81 13.07 8.06
CA ALA A 589 13.66 14.49 7.65
C ALA A 589 14.86 15.39 7.24
N VAL A 590 14.61 16.30 6.26
CA VAL A 590 14.66 17.80 6.41
C VAL A 590 14.36 18.52 5.07
N HIS A 591 13.39 19.46 5.07
CA HIS A 591 13.54 20.82 4.45
C HIS A 591 12.32 21.77 4.67
N ARG A 592 12.57 22.89 5.35
CA ARG A 592 11.84 24.19 5.40
C ARG A 592 12.95 25.27 5.61
N LYS A 593 12.82 26.59 5.34
CA LYS A 593 11.69 27.49 5.04
C LYS A 593 12.20 28.77 4.29
N GLY A 594 11.32 29.43 3.52
CA GLY A 594 11.13 30.91 3.48
C GLY A 594 11.98 31.81 2.55
N ALA A 595 11.57 33.05 2.22
CA ALA A 595 10.28 33.76 2.32
C ALA A 595 10.31 35.12 1.52
N ASN A 596 9.14 35.66 1.11
CA ASN A 596 8.71 37.04 0.68
C ASN A 596 9.65 37.97 -0.17
N GLY A 597 9.20 38.93 -0.99
CA GLY A 597 7.89 39.46 -1.45
C GLY A 597 8.00 39.92 -2.95
N SER A 598 7.19 40.81 -3.57
CA SER A 598 6.31 41.90 -3.08
C SER A 598 5.35 42.42 -4.18
N LEU A 599 4.12 42.83 -3.78
CA LEU A 599 3.18 43.84 -4.35
C LEU A 599 2.97 44.07 -5.87
N ARG A 600 1.68 44.04 -6.28
CA ARG A 600 0.97 45.18 -6.89
C ARG A 600 -0.56 45.07 -6.75
N ASP A 601 -1.21 46.21 -6.47
CA ASP A 601 -2.61 46.63 -6.74
C ASP A 601 -3.80 45.70 -6.31
N THR A 602 -4.93 46.17 -5.73
CA THR A 602 -5.43 47.54 -5.42
C THR A 602 -6.51 47.51 -4.30
N ALA A 603 -6.57 48.58 -3.47
CA ALA A 603 -7.70 49.20 -2.71
C ALA A 603 -8.92 48.37 -2.18
N ARG A 604 -9.59 48.67 -1.05
CA ARG A 604 -9.84 49.96 -0.33
C ARG A 604 -10.03 49.78 1.20
N SER A 605 -9.88 50.88 1.96
CA SER A 605 -10.55 51.25 3.25
C SER A 605 -10.50 50.29 4.46
N SER A 606 -10.40 50.71 5.73
CA SER A 606 -10.14 52.02 6.40
C SER A 606 -10.03 51.76 7.92
N GLY A 607 -9.33 52.51 8.77
CA GLY A 607 -8.47 53.70 8.61
C GLY A 607 -8.19 54.36 9.98
N THR A 608 -7.29 55.36 10.04
CA THR A 608 -6.97 56.24 11.22
C THR A 608 -6.41 55.56 12.50
N GLN A 609 -5.60 56.19 13.37
CA GLN A 609 -5.06 57.56 13.43
C GLN A 609 -3.65 57.62 14.10
N THR A 610 -3.02 58.80 14.05
CA THR A 610 -1.63 59.17 14.45
C THR A 610 -1.66 60.38 15.43
N PRO A 611 -0.55 60.98 15.94
CA PRO A 611 0.82 60.51 16.33
C PRO A 611 1.36 61.14 17.67
N SER A 612 2.69 60.96 17.96
CA SER A 612 3.60 61.97 18.60
C SER A 612 3.55 62.20 20.14
N LEU A 613 4.57 62.72 20.88
CA LEU A 613 6.03 63.01 20.68
C LEU A 613 6.74 63.28 22.05
N ALA A 614 8.05 63.64 22.05
CA ALA A 614 8.93 64.10 23.17
C ALA A 614 9.45 63.00 24.15
N ASN A 615 10.76 62.79 24.37
CA ASN A 615 11.84 63.60 25.04
C ASN A 615 11.75 63.59 26.60
N THR A 616 12.81 63.40 27.41
CA THR A 616 14.26 63.17 27.17
C THR A 616 14.97 62.60 28.43
N ASN A 617 16.15 61.98 28.26
CA ASN A 617 17.23 61.74 29.26
C ASN A 617 17.00 60.77 30.45
N GLY A 618 17.94 59.83 30.66
CA GLY A 618 18.60 59.78 31.98
C GLY A 618 18.70 58.49 32.82
N ALA A 619 18.59 57.26 32.31
CA ALA A 619 18.96 56.04 33.09
C ALA A 619 19.35 54.85 32.21
N VAL A 620 20.16 53.91 32.75
CA VAL A 620 20.56 52.67 32.07
C VAL A 620 19.78 51.47 32.61
N PRO A 621 19.12 50.71 31.72
CA PRO A 621 19.20 49.25 31.79
C PRO A 621 19.66 48.63 30.46
N SER A 622 20.03 47.35 30.54
CA SER A 622 20.59 46.52 29.45
C SER A 622 19.71 46.44 28.20
N ASN A 623 20.34 46.57 27.02
CA ASN A 623 19.83 46.07 25.74
C ASN A 623 20.91 45.22 25.03
N PRO A 624 20.57 44.15 24.29
CA PRO A 624 21.56 43.29 23.62
C PRO A 624 22.34 44.01 22.52
N PRO A 625 23.61 43.63 22.25
CA PRO A 625 24.41 44.20 21.18
C PRO A 625 23.82 43.88 19.78
N PRO A 626 24.01 44.76 18.78
CA PRO A 626 23.29 44.70 17.51
C PRO A 626 23.72 43.53 16.62
N THR A 627 22.75 42.97 15.90
CA THR A 627 22.97 41.90 14.90
C THR A 627 23.85 42.39 13.74
N PRO A 628 24.96 41.70 13.41
CA PRO A 628 25.74 42.00 12.21
C PRO A 628 24.92 41.81 10.93
N ARG A 629 25.18 42.62 9.91
CA ARG A 629 24.55 42.48 8.58
C ARG A 629 24.91 41.11 7.98
N PRO A 630 23.98 40.43 7.27
CA PRO A 630 24.23 39.10 6.73
C PRO A 630 25.26 39.15 5.60
N SER A 631 26.47 38.67 5.86
CA SER A 631 27.50 38.44 4.85
C SER A 631 27.11 37.25 3.95
N SER A 632 27.14 37.49 2.63
CA SER A 632 27.13 36.51 1.52
C SER A 632 26.59 35.10 1.82
N ARG A 633 25.39 34.80 1.30
CA ARG A 633 24.82 33.43 1.20
C ARG A 633 25.82 32.45 0.54
N GLN A 634 26.52 31.65 1.33
CA GLN A 634 27.17 30.42 0.88
C GLN A 634 26.36 29.21 1.37
N SER A 635 25.55 28.64 0.48
CA SER A 635 24.99 27.30 0.70
C SER A 635 26.12 26.28 0.58
N LYS A 636 26.62 25.76 1.72
CA LYS A 636 27.72 24.76 1.77
C LYS A 636 27.24 23.42 1.21
N TYR A 637 27.21 23.28 -0.12
CA TYR A 637 26.93 22.03 -0.81
C TYR A 637 27.98 20.96 -0.48
N LYS A 638 27.55 19.84 0.13
CA LYS A 638 28.42 18.70 0.44
C LYS A 638 28.53 17.75 -0.75
N HIS A 639 29.74 17.59 -1.29
CA HIS A 639 30.03 16.70 -2.42
C HIS A 639 29.80 15.19 -2.17
N THR A 640 29.51 14.80 -0.93
CA THR A 640 29.70 13.43 -0.41
C THR A 640 28.41 12.67 -0.09
N PHE A 641 27.21 13.21 -0.38
CA PHE A 641 25.93 12.56 -0.04
C PHE A 641 25.79 11.12 -0.58
N PRO A 642 25.06 10.20 0.09
CA PRO A 642 24.74 8.88 -0.44
C PRO A 642 23.53 8.95 -1.38
N VAL A 643 23.51 8.11 -2.41
CA VAL A 643 22.36 7.94 -3.32
C VAL A 643 21.47 6.80 -2.84
N HIS A 644 22.07 5.66 -2.50
CA HIS A 644 21.40 4.50 -1.95
C HIS A 644 21.66 4.48 -0.43
N SER A 645 20.66 4.86 0.36
CA SER A 645 20.76 4.93 1.83
C SER A 645 19.85 3.95 2.58
N TYR A 646 18.76 3.52 1.94
CA TYR A 646 17.71 2.68 2.54
C TYR A 646 17.30 1.58 1.55
N ALA A 647 16.85 0.44 2.06
CA ALA A 647 16.21 -0.57 1.23
C ALA A 647 14.83 -0.08 0.75
N ARG A 648 14.47 -0.37 -0.49
CA ARG A 648 13.21 0.01 -1.14
C ARG A 648 12.81 -1.06 -2.15
N THR A 649 11.53 -1.39 -2.21
CA THR A 649 10.99 -2.36 -3.15
C THR A 649 10.70 -1.72 -4.51
N SER A 650 10.53 -2.53 -5.56
CA SER A 650 10.26 -2.02 -6.91
C SER A 650 8.78 -1.63 -7.04
N PRO A 651 8.41 -0.51 -7.71
CA PRO A 651 7.02 -0.02 -7.74
C PRO A 651 5.98 -0.96 -8.35
N LEU A 652 6.39 -1.91 -9.22
CA LEU A 652 5.52 -2.96 -9.76
C LEU A 652 5.76 -4.33 -9.07
N SER A 653 6.34 -4.37 -7.87
CA SER A 653 6.39 -5.59 -7.04
C SER A 653 5.13 -5.70 -6.18
N HIS A 654 4.74 -6.93 -5.82
CA HIS A 654 3.73 -7.14 -4.77
C HIS A 654 4.23 -6.65 -3.40
N ASP A 655 5.56 -6.60 -3.21
CA ASP A 655 6.23 -6.05 -2.01
C ASP A 655 6.18 -4.50 -1.93
N ALA A 656 5.42 -3.80 -2.79
CA ALA A 656 5.37 -2.34 -2.83
C ALA A 656 4.45 -1.78 -1.73
N ALA A 657 5.01 -0.96 -0.83
CA ALA A 657 4.27 -0.37 0.30
C ALA A 657 3.13 0.58 -0.09
N ASN A 658 3.07 1.00 -1.36
CA ASN A 658 1.93 1.72 -1.94
C ASN A 658 1.61 1.10 -3.31
N PRO A 659 0.34 0.85 -3.65
CA PRO A 659 -0.02 0.35 -4.97
C PRO A 659 0.26 1.41 -6.07
N PRO A 660 0.85 1.02 -7.21
CA PRO A 660 1.13 1.95 -8.30
C PRO A 660 -0.18 2.46 -8.95
N SER A 661 -0.31 3.79 -9.09
CA SER A 661 -1.43 4.38 -9.84
C SER A 661 -1.22 4.19 -11.35
N PHE A 662 -2.26 3.78 -12.08
CA PHE A 662 -2.23 3.58 -13.54
C PHE A 662 -2.96 4.68 -14.32
N PHE A 663 -3.18 5.87 -13.72
CA PHE A 663 -3.95 6.97 -14.34
C PHE A 663 -3.41 7.35 -15.73
N GLY A 664 -2.11 7.53 -15.88
CA GLY A 664 -1.50 7.89 -17.16
C GLY A 664 -1.63 6.81 -18.23
N PHE A 665 -1.68 5.53 -17.86
CA PHE A 665 -1.97 4.43 -18.80
C PHE A 665 -3.43 4.42 -19.27
N ARG A 666 -4.39 4.94 -18.47
CA ARG A 666 -5.78 5.14 -18.92
C ARG A 666 -5.87 6.22 -20.01
N ASN A 667 -5.09 7.30 -19.86
CA ASN A 667 -5.01 8.36 -20.87
C ASN A 667 -4.34 7.84 -22.17
N LEU A 668 -3.27 7.04 -22.02
CA LEU A 668 -2.67 6.32 -23.15
C LEU A 668 -3.68 5.37 -23.82
N MET A 669 -4.50 4.64 -23.05
CA MET A 669 -5.50 3.74 -23.61
C MET A 669 -6.54 4.49 -24.46
N GLY A 670 -6.98 5.69 -24.05
CA GLY A 670 -7.81 6.56 -24.87
C GLY A 670 -7.12 6.99 -26.18
N LEU A 671 -5.83 7.33 -26.11
CA LEU A 671 -5.02 7.72 -27.27
C LEU A 671 -4.77 6.53 -28.22
N VAL A 672 -4.55 5.33 -27.70
CA VAL A 672 -4.36 4.08 -28.46
C VAL A 672 -5.68 3.56 -29.03
N LEU A 673 -6.83 3.82 -28.40
CA LEU A 673 -8.15 3.54 -28.97
C LEU A 673 -8.43 4.41 -30.21
N VAL A 674 -7.97 5.66 -30.23
CA VAL A 674 -8.02 6.54 -31.41
C VAL A 674 -7.08 6.06 -32.53
N VAL A 675 -5.98 5.38 -32.18
CA VAL A 675 -5.00 4.81 -33.13
C VAL A 675 -5.02 3.27 -33.09
N SER A 676 -6.22 2.69 -33.22
CA SER A 676 -6.49 1.26 -32.99
C SER A 676 -5.70 0.32 -33.93
N ASN A 677 -4.54 -0.13 -33.44
CA ASN A 677 -3.55 -0.87 -34.22
C ASN A 677 -3.50 -2.38 -33.91
N LEU A 678 -4.20 -2.87 -32.89
CA LEU A 678 -4.29 -4.32 -32.64
C LEU A 678 -4.98 -5.05 -33.81
N ARG A 679 -5.95 -4.39 -34.44
CA ARG A 679 -6.57 -4.84 -35.69
C ARG A 679 -5.53 -5.00 -36.81
N LEU A 680 -4.68 -3.99 -37.03
CA LEU A 680 -3.61 -4.03 -38.04
C LEU A 680 -2.52 -5.07 -37.72
N MET A 681 -2.26 -5.34 -36.44
CA MET A 681 -1.40 -6.46 -36.03
C MET A 681 -1.99 -7.80 -36.46
N ILE A 682 -3.28 -8.03 -36.17
CA ILE A 682 -4.01 -9.26 -36.53
C ILE A 682 -4.23 -9.40 -38.05
N GLU A 683 -4.53 -8.31 -38.76
CA GLU A 683 -4.69 -8.31 -40.22
C GLU A 683 -3.38 -8.62 -40.94
N ASN A 684 -2.25 -8.08 -40.48
CA ASN A 684 -0.94 -8.44 -41.04
C ASN A 684 -0.51 -9.88 -40.67
N PHE A 685 -0.79 -10.35 -39.45
CA PHE A 685 -0.59 -11.76 -39.08
C PHE A 685 -1.38 -12.70 -40.01
N LYS A 686 -2.64 -12.37 -40.31
CA LYS A 686 -3.48 -13.12 -41.27
C LYS A 686 -3.00 -13.00 -42.73
N LYS A 687 -2.38 -11.87 -43.11
CA LYS A 687 -1.96 -11.59 -44.49
C LYS A 687 -0.59 -12.18 -44.85
N TYR A 688 0.32 -12.29 -43.88
CA TYR A 688 1.71 -12.70 -44.11
C TYR A 688 2.10 -14.00 -43.39
N GLY A 689 1.27 -14.50 -42.46
CA GLY A 689 1.56 -15.68 -41.66
C GLY A 689 2.67 -15.46 -40.63
N ILE A 690 3.18 -16.56 -40.06
CA ILE A 690 4.36 -16.52 -39.20
C ILE A 690 5.61 -16.50 -40.10
N LEU A 691 6.14 -15.29 -40.36
CA LEU A 691 7.39 -15.07 -41.10
C LEU A 691 8.64 -15.40 -40.24
N VAL A 692 8.47 -16.01 -39.06
CA VAL A 692 9.57 -16.38 -38.14
C VAL A 692 10.08 -17.77 -38.49
N THR A 693 11.15 -17.86 -39.30
CA THR A 693 12.03 -19.03 -39.21
C THR A 693 12.97 -18.84 -38.01
N LEU A 694 13.15 -19.88 -37.19
CA LEU A 694 14.12 -19.86 -36.08
C LEU A 694 15.61 -19.88 -36.55
N SER A 695 15.85 -19.97 -37.86
CA SER A 695 17.14 -19.60 -38.45
C SER A 695 17.36 -18.10 -38.27
N GLY A 696 18.18 -17.72 -37.28
CA GLY A 696 18.55 -16.31 -37.07
C GLY A 696 19.23 -15.72 -38.30
N ALA A 697 18.87 -14.48 -38.64
CA ALA A 697 19.41 -13.76 -39.80
C ALA A 697 20.96 -13.85 -39.83
N ALA A 698 21.51 -14.28 -40.97
CA ALA A 698 22.85 -14.87 -41.07
C ALA A 698 23.96 -14.01 -40.43
N ILE A 699 24.30 -14.30 -39.17
CA ILE A 699 25.29 -13.54 -38.42
C ILE A 699 26.68 -13.91 -38.94
N ARG A 700 27.41 -12.91 -39.46
CA ARG A 700 28.80 -13.08 -39.89
C ARG A 700 29.62 -13.60 -38.71
N ARG A 701 30.41 -14.66 -38.89
CA ARG A 701 31.24 -15.26 -37.81
C ARG A 701 32.12 -14.21 -37.10
N GLY A 702 32.59 -13.20 -37.84
CA GLY A 702 33.36 -12.08 -37.28
C GLY A 702 32.60 -11.21 -36.27
N ASP A 703 31.30 -10.98 -36.46
CA ASP A 703 30.50 -10.15 -35.55
C ASP A 703 30.47 -10.76 -34.14
N TRP A 704 30.29 -12.09 -34.04
CA TRP A 704 30.35 -12.83 -32.77
C TRP A 704 31.74 -12.78 -32.12
N THR A 705 32.81 -12.91 -32.91
CA THR A 705 34.19 -12.81 -32.40
C THR A 705 34.46 -11.44 -31.80
N TRP A 706 34.17 -10.35 -32.53
CA TRP A 706 34.39 -8.99 -32.04
C TRP A 706 33.47 -8.63 -30.87
N PHE A 707 32.21 -9.09 -30.89
CA PHE A 707 31.30 -8.98 -29.75
C PHE A 707 31.86 -9.63 -28.49
N GLY A 708 32.31 -10.90 -28.57
CA GLY A 708 32.87 -11.63 -27.44
C GLY A 708 34.16 -10.99 -26.91
N VAL A 709 35.05 -10.56 -27.81
CA VAL A 709 36.28 -9.83 -27.46
C VAL A 709 35.97 -8.54 -26.70
N LEU A 710 35.03 -7.71 -27.19
CA LEU A 710 34.62 -6.50 -26.46
C LEU A 710 33.95 -6.83 -25.13
N TYR A 711 33.06 -7.82 -25.07
CA TYR A 711 32.34 -8.19 -23.86
C TYR A 711 33.29 -8.60 -22.72
N ILE A 712 34.38 -9.30 -23.04
CA ILE A 712 35.42 -9.70 -22.08
C ILE A 712 36.37 -8.54 -21.74
N ILE A 713 36.79 -7.74 -22.73
CA ILE A 713 37.81 -6.68 -22.53
C ILE A 713 37.24 -5.42 -21.86
N THR A 714 36.00 -5.02 -22.16
CA THR A 714 35.40 -3.79 -21.62
C THR A 714 35.43 -3.72 -20.07
N PRO A 715 35.06 -4.79 -19.32
CA PRO A 715 35.18 -4.82 -17.86
C PRO A 715 36.61 -4.69 -17.31
N CYS A 716 37.64 -5.11 -18.05
CA CYS A 716 39.03 -5.03 -17.58
C CYS A 716 39.47 -3.61 -17.23
N PHE A 717 38.92 -2.60 -17.92
CA PHE A 717 39.19 -1.18 -17.63
C PHE A 717 38.65 -0.71 -16.26
N LEU A 718 37.71 -1.44 -15.65
CA LEU A 718 37.28 -1.22 -14.27
C LEU A 718 38.34 -1.70 -13.27
N PHE A 719 39.01 -2.82 -13.57
CA PHE A 719 40.16 -3.31 -12.79
C PHE A 719 41.40 -2.42 -12.95
N VAL A 720 41.62 -1.82 -14.13
CA VAL A 720 42.65 -0.79 -14.32
C VAL A 720 42.31 0.48 -13.50
N ALA A 721 41.04 0.88 -13.44
CA ALA A 721 40.61 1.98 -12.57
C ALA A 721 40.83 1.67 -11.08
N TYR A 722 40.64 0.42 -10.65
CA TYR A 722 41.03 -0.05 -9.31
C TYR A 722 42.55 0.04 -9.09
N ALA A 723 43.39 -0.36 -10.05
CA ALA A 723 44.84 -0.27 -9.92
C ALA A 723 45.33 1.18 -9.78
N ILE A 724 44.79 2.11 -10.59
CA ILE A 724 45.06 3.56 -10.47
C ILE A 724 44.69 4.06 -9.06
N GLU A 725 43.52 3.67 -8.56
CA GLU A 725 43.04 4.10 -7.25
C GLU A 725 43.79 3.44 -6.08
N ALA A 726 44.27 2.19 -6.23
CA ALA A 726 45.10 1.52 -5.24
C ALA A 726 46.45 2.23 -5.05
N LEU A 727 47.07 2.67 -6.16
CA LEU A 727 48.27 3.51 -6.12
C LEU A 727 47.98 4.89 -5.50
N ALA A 728 46.85 5.52 -5.85
CA ALA A 728 46.40 6.76 -5.23
C ALA A 728 46.16 6.62 -3.71
N ALA A 729 45.65 5.47 -3.27
CA ALA A 729 45.43 5.14 -1.86
C ALA A 729 46.74 4.92 -1.10
N GLN A 730 47.73 4.25 -1.70
CA GLN A 730 49.08 4.13 -1.12
C GLN A 730 49.74 5.51 -0.96
N TYR A 731 49.67 6.36 -1.99
CA TYR A 731 50.18 7.73 -1.92
C TYR A 731 49.45 8.59 -0.86
N ALA A 732 48.12 8.47 -0.75
CA ALA A 732 47.33 9.16 0.27
C ALA A 732 47.67 8.70 1.69
N LYS A 733 47.83 7.38 1.93
CA LYS A 733 48.34 6.83 3.21
C LYS A 733 49.72 7.43 3.53
N GLY A 734 50.63 7.42 2.57
CA GLY A 734 51.98 7.98 2.73
C GLY A 734 51.98 9.46 3.10
N LYS A 735 51.17 10.29 2.43
CA LYS A 735 51.09 11.73 2.72
C LYS A 735 50.42 12.05 4.06
N VAL A 736 49.44 11.26 4.51
CA VAL A 736 48.87 11.39 5.87
C VAL A 736 49.88 10.96 6.93
N ALA A 737 50.66 9.90 6.70
CA ALA A 737 51.73 9.47 7.61
C ALA A 737 52.89 10.49 7.69
N GLU A 738 53.33 11.04 6.56
CA GLU A 738 54.33 12.12 6.50
C GLU A 738 53.86 13.36 7.29
N ARG A 739 52.57 13.71 7.15
CA ARG A 739 51.96 14.82 7.88
C ARG A 739 51.90 14.56 9.38
N LYS A 740 51.44 13.38 9.82
CA LYS A 740 51.40 13.01 11.24
C LYS A 740 52.78 13.05 11.89
N ARG A 741 53.82 12.51 11.22
CA ARG A 741 55.21 12.61 11.69
C ARG A 741 55.66 14.06 11.88
N LYS A 742 55.34 14.96 10.95
CA LYS A 742 55.65 16.39 11.08
C LYS A 742 54.88 17.08 12.21
N GLU A 743 53.63 16.69 12.44
CA GLU A 743 52.83 17.19 13.57
C GLU A 743 53.33 16.65 14.93
N GLU A 744 53.86 15.42 14.98
CA GLU A 744 54.55 14.83 16.13
C GLU A 744 55.94 15.44 16.38
N GLU A 745 56.71 15.74 15.33
CA GLU A 745 58.00 16.44 15.41
C GLU A 745 57.84 17.88 15.90
N VAL A 746 56.79 18.60 15.46
CA VAL A 746 56.45 19.92 16.00
C VAL A 746 56.08 19.81 17.47
N LYS A 747 55.18 18.88 17.86
CA LYS A 747 54.85 18.66 19.29
C LYS A 747 56.06 18.32 20.14
N LYS A 748 57.01 17.51 19.64
CA LYS A 748 58.27 17.23 20.36
C LYS A 748 59.16 18.48 20.53
N LYS A 749 59.18 19.38 19.56
CA LYS A 749 59.92 20.65 19.65
C LYS A 749 59.26 21.70 20.56
N GLU A 750 57.95 21.60 20.81
CA GLU A 750 57.23 22.47 21.75
C GLU A 750 57.32 21.99 23.22
N ILE A 751 57.86 20.79 23.48
CA ILE A 751 57.86 20.14 24.81
C ILE A 751 59.23 20.20 25.53
N HIS A 752 60.31 20.52 24.82
CA HIS A 752 61.63 20.76 25.43
C HIS A 752 61.98 22.26 25.45
N PRO A 753 61.80 22.96 26.58
CA PRO A 753 62.44 24.24 26.81
C PRO A 753 63.89 24.02 27.27
N ASP A 754 64.85 24.64 26.58
CA ASP A 754 66.11 25.12 27.16
C ASP A 754 66.86 25.99 26.14
N VAL A 755 67.69 26.91 26.64
CA VAL A 755 68.41 27.99 25.92
C VAL A 755 67.55 29.17 25.46
N ASP A 756 67.84 30.35 26.04
CA ASP A 756 67.24 31.65 25.71
C ASP A 756 67.64 32.20 24.33
N VAL A 757 66.81 33.10 23.77
CA VAL A 757 67.17 34.48 23.36
C VAL A 757 66.00 35.15 22.60
N ASP A 758 65.77 36.43 22.90
CA ASP A 758 64.90 37.42 22.21
C ASP A 758 63.56 36.99 21.60
N GLY A 759 62.49 37.24 22.36
CA GLY A 759 61.10 37.21 21.89
C GLY A 759 60.71 38.40 21.00
N THR A 760 61.33 38.56 19.82
CA THR A 760 60.86 39.53 18.81
C THR A 760 59.60 39.04 18.09
N ALA A 761 58.64 39.95 17.84
CA ALA A 761 57.37 39.61 17.19
C ALA A 761 57.57 39.02 15.77
N GLU A 762 58.57 39.53 15.04
CA GLU A 762 58.94 39.02 13.71
C GLU A 762 59.27 37.52 13.70
N GLY A 763 59.86 36.96 14.76
CA GLY A 763 60.19 35.53 14.82
C GLY A 763 58.95 34.64 14.83
N LYS A 764 57.91 35.05 15.56
CA LYS A 764 56.60 34.37 15.60
C LYS A 764 55.78 34.61 14.33
N GLU A 765 56.01 35.73 13.62
CA GLU A 765 55.35 36.00 12.34
C GLU A 765 56.03 35.27 11.17
N LYS A 766 57.37 35.30 11.06
CA LYS A 766 58.16 34.56 10.07
C LYS A 766 57.97 33.04 10.18
N SER A 767 57.81 32.49 11.39
CA SER A 767 57.46 31.08 11.57
C SER A 767 56.01 30.76 11.16
N ARG A 768 55.02 31.62 11.47
CA ARG A 768 53.65 31.51 10.95
C ARG A 768 53.57 31.65 9.42
N GLU A 769 54.33 32.56 8.82
CA GLU A 769 54.52 32.68 7.37
C GLU A 769 55.15 31.42 6.77
N GLY A 770 56.20 30.88 7.41
CA GLY A 770 56.83 29.62 7.01
C GLY A 770 55.84 28.47 6.98
N VAL A 771 55.07 28.27 8.05
CA VAL A 771 54.02 27.25 8.14
C VAL A 771 52.90 27.48 7.11
N LYS A 772 52.48 28.73 6.86
CA LYS A 772 51.55 29.07 5.77
C LYS A 772 52.11 28.72 4.40
N ARG A 773 53.34 29.12 4.08
CA ARG A 773 54.00 28.87 2.78
C ARG A 773 54.25 27.38 2.56
N THR A 774 54.66 26.61 3.57
CA THR A 774 54.75 25.15 3.47
C THR A 774 53.39 24.47 3.34
N GLY A 775 52.35 24.99 4.01
CA GLY A 775 50.97 24.54 3.85
C GLY A 775 50.41 24.81 2.45
N GLU A 776 50.74 25.95 1.86
CA GLU A 776 50.41 26.27 0.46
C GLU A 776 51.19 25.42 -0.54
N ALA A 777 52.50 25.24 -0.35
CA ALA A 777 53.31 24.35 -1.19
C ALA A 777 52.79 22.91 -1.14
N GLY A 778 52.43 22.43 0.06
CA GLY A 778 51.76 21.15 0.28
C GLY A 778 50.43 21.05 -0.46
N ARG A 779 49.56 22.06 -0.36
CA ARG A 779 48.31 22.14 -1.13
C ARG A 779 48.58 22.11 -2.64
N ARG A 780 49.51 22.92 -3.15
CA ARG A 780 49.85 22.99 -4.58
C ARG A 780 50.38 21.64 -5.10
N HIS A 781 51.26 20.97 -4.35
CA HIS A 781 51.76 19.63 -4.71
C HIS A 781 50.65 18.58 -4.70
N VAL A 782 49.78 18.60 -3.69
CA VAL A 782 48.59 17.73 -3.62
C VAL A 782 47.67 17.97 -4.83
N PHE A 783 47.34 19.23 -5.15
CA PHE A 783 46.57 19.60 -6.35
C PHE A 783 47.22 19.16 -7.67
N SER A 784 48.55 19.09 -7.75
CA SER A 784 49.26 18.52 -8.90
C SER A 784 48.99 17.02 -9.04
N THR A 785 49.16 16.23 -7.97
CA THR A 785 48.90 14.77 -8.03
C THR A 785 47.43 14.45 -8.35
N TRP A 786 46.47 15.26 -7.87
CA TRP A 786 45.05 15.12 -8.23
C TRP A 786 44.81 15.23 -9.75
N ARG A 787 45.53 16.10 -10.46
CA ARG A 787 45.44 16.23 -11.92
C ARG A 787 45.98 14.99 -12.64
N VAL A 788 47.10 14.42 -12.16
CA VAL A 788 47.66 13.19 -12.72
C VAL A 788 46.70 12.01 -12.54
N ILE A 789 46.16 11.80 -11.33
CA ILE A 789 45.21 10.71 -11.07
C ILE A 789 43.92 10.87 -11.91
N ALA A 790 43.40 12.10 -12.02
CA ALA A 790 42.24 12.39 -12.86
C ALA A 790 42.53 12.17 -14.36
N PHE A 791 43.74 12.51 -14.83
CA PHE A 791 44.18 12.23 -16.20
C PHE A 791 44.30 10.72 -16.46
N CYS A 792 44.88 9.94 -15.54
CA CYS A 792 44.96 8.47 -15.67
C CYS A 792 43.57 7.82 -15.75
N HIS A 793 42.63 8.20 -14.89
CA HIS A 793 41.24 7.70 -14.99
C HIS A 793 40.53 8.18 -16.26
N GLY A 794 40.73 9.44 -16.65
CA GLY A 794 40.13 10.02 -17.86
C GLY A 794 40.63 9.33 -19.13
N LEU A 795 41.94 9.07 -19.23
CA LEU A 795 42.56 8.30 -20.30
C LEU A 795 42.02 6.87 -20.32
N ASN A 796 42.05 6.15 -19.18
CA ASN A 796 41.53 4.79 -19.05
C ASN A 796 40.07 4.67 -19.52
N ALA A 797 39.19 5.58 -19.07
CA ALA A 797 37.79 5.59 -19.47
C ALA A 797 37.61 5.95 -20.96
N THR A 798 38.29 6.99 -21.44
CA THR A 798 38.15 7.46 -22.83
C THR A 798 38.70 6.44 -23.82
N THR A 799 39.87 5.86 -23.56
CA THR A 799 40.47 4.79 -24.39
C THR A 799 39.55 3.59 -24.49
N MET A 800 38.92 3.15 -23.38
CA MET A 800 37.94 2.05 -23.42
C MET A 800 36.75 2.36 -24.32
N LEU A 801 36.11 3.53 -24.13
CA LEU A 801 34.92 3.89 -24.88
C LEU A 801 35.22 4.15 -26.36
N VAL A 802 36.39 4.73 -26.68
CA VAL A 802 36.85 4.94 -28.07
C VAL A 802 37.14 3.60 -28.75
N ILE A 803 37.85 2.67 -28.10
CA ILE A 803 38.11 1.33 -28.67
C ILE A 803 36.81 0.57 -28.90
N ALA A 804 35.90 0.54 -27.92
CA ALA A 804 34.61 -0.12 -28.07
C ALA A 804 33.79 0.49 -29.22
N THR A 805 33.67 1.83 -29.25
CA THR A 805 32.97 2.57 -30.31
C THR A 805 33.56 2.27 -31.69
N TYR A 806 34.89 2.27 -31.82
CA TYR A 806 35.59 1.98 -33.08
C TYR A 806 35.35 0.54 -33.54
N VAL A 807 35.46 -0.44 -32.64
CA VAL A 807 35.24 -1.85 -32.97
C VAL A 807 33.78 -2.11 -33.34
N VAL A 808 32.82 -1.51 -32.63
CA VAL A 808 31.39 -1.60 -33.00
C VAL A 808 31.15 -0.97 -34.38
N TYR A 809 31.65 0.25 -34.64
CA TYR A 809 31.41 0.98 -35.89
C TYR A 809 32.08 0.38 -37.14
N TYR A 810 33.18 -0.35 -37.00
CA TYR A 810 33.92 -0.88 -38.15
C TYR A 810 33.89 -2.42 -38.28
N TYR A 811 33.56 -3.16 -37.23
CA TYR A 811 33.72 -4.62 -37.22
C TYR A 811 32.47 -5.42 -36.83
N ILE A 812 31.49 -4.83 -36.12
CA ILE A 812 30.24 -5.52 -35.74
C ILE A 812 29.09 -5.01 -36.63
N HIS A 813 28.73 -5.79 -37.64
CA HIS A 813 27.77 -5.39 -38.67
C HIS A 813 26.31 -5.67 -38.28
N ASN A 814 26.06 -6.70 -37.47
CA ASN A 814 24.74 -6.96 -36.90
C ASN A 814 24.34 -5.84 -35.90
N PRO A 815 23.27 -5.07 -36.18
CA PRO A 815 22.91 -3.91 -35.35
C PRO A 815 22.44 -4.28 -33.94
N GLY A 816 21.96 -5.50 -33.71
CA GLY A 816 21.56 -6.00 -32.39
C GLY A 816 22.76 -6.28 -31.48
N LEU A 817 23.73 -7.06 -31.97
CA LEU A 817 24.99 -7.30 -31.28
C LEU A 817 25.77 -5.99 -31.05
N ALA A 818 25.80 -5.13 -32.07
CA ALA A 818 26.41 -3.80 -31.99
C ALA A 818 25.75 -2.93 -30.89
N SER A 819 24.42 -2.92 -30.80
CA SER A 819 23.68 -2.15 -29.79
C SER A 819 23.97 -2.66 -28.38
N PHE A 820 24.01 -3.97 -28.17
CA PHE A 820 24.30 -4.57 -26.87
C PHE A 820 25.76 -4.32 -26.45
N ALA A 821 26.72 -4.46 -27.37
CA ALA A 821 28.13 -4.17 -27.12
C ALA A 821 28.36 -2.68 -26.76
N GLN A 822 27.75 -1.76 -27.51
CA GLN A 822 27.86 -0.32 -27.26
C GLN A 822 27.18 0.08 -25.94
N LEU A 823 26.02 -0.50 -25.61
CA LEU A 823 25.34 -0.29 -24.34
C LEU A 823 26.18 -0.80 -23.16
N HIS A 824 26.79 -1.98 -23.27
CA HIS A 824 27.70 -2.51 -22.27
C HIS A 824 28.93 -1.59 -22.06
N ALA A 825 29.54 -1.12 -23.15
CA ALA A 825 30.64 -0.16 -23.09
C ALA A 825 30.26 1.16 -22.39
N VAL A 826 29.10 1.74 -22.72
CA VAL A 826 28.60 2.96 -22.05
C VAL A 826 28.30 2.72 -20.56
N ILE A 827 27.70 1.58 -20.20
CA ILE A 827 27.42 1.21 -18.79
C ILE A 827 28.72 1.09 -18.00
N VAL A 828 29.72 0.36 -18.52
CA VAL A 828 31.01 0.20 -17.83
C VAL A 828 31.79 1.51 -17.81
N TRP A 829 31.69 2.37 -18.84
CA TRP A 829 32.29 3.70 -18.85
C TRP A 829 31.71 4.59 -17.74
N LEU A 830 30.39 4.61 -17.57
CA LEU A 830 29.72 5.32 -16.49
C LEU A 830 30.13 4.75 -15.11
N LYS A 831 30.24 3.42 -14.96
CA LYS A 831 30.75 2.80 -13.73
C LYS A 831 32.21 3.21 -13.44
N VAL A 832 33.12 3.17 -14.42
CA VAL A 832 34.53 3.62 -14.28
C VAL A 832 34.61 5.08 -13.84
N CYS A 833 33.87 5.97 -14.50
CA CYS A 833 33.80 7.38 -14.14
C CYS A 833 33.24 7.58 -12.72
N SER A 834 32.17 6.85 -12.36
CA SER A 834 31.61 6.94 -11.00
C SER A 834 32.55 6.44 -9.93
N TYR A 835 33.31 5.37 -10.19
CA TYR A 835 34.30 4.83 -9.25
C TYR A 835 35.40 5.86 -9.00
N ALA A 836 35.94 6.45 -10.07
CA ALA A 836 36.94 7.52 -9.98
C ALA A 836 36.42 8.78 -9.24
N PHE A 837 35.18 9.21 -9.50
CA PHE A 837 34.62 10.40 -8.87
C PHE A 837 34.26 10.20 -7.39
N THR A 838 33.60 9.10 -7.01
CA THR A 838 33.30 8.82 -5.60
C THR A 838 34.60 8.62 -4.80
N ASN A 839 35.59 7.88 -5.33
CA ASN A 839 36.87 7.71 -4.63
C ASN A 839 37.69 8.99 -4.55
N ARG A 840 37.65 9.87 -5.57
CA ARG A 840 38.23 11.23 -5.48
C ARG A 840 37.68 11.97 -4.26
N ASP A 841 36.36 11.97 -4.09
CA ASP A 841 35.72 12.76 -3.03
C ASP A 841 35.94 12.13 -1.64
N MET A 842 35.97 10.79 -1.54
CA MET A 842 36.33 10.08 -0.31
C MET A 842 37.81 10.27 0.07
N ARG A 843 38.75 10.18 -0.90
CA ARG A 843 40.17 10.47 -0.71
C ARG A 843 40.41 11.93 -0.32
N HIS A 844 39.61 12.86 -0.86
CA HIS A 844 39.70 14.28 -0.51
C HIS A 844 39.20 14.54 0.92
N ALA A 845 38.16 13.85 1.38
CA ALA A 845 37.78 13.87 2.79
C ALA A 845 38.90 13.30 3.68
N TYR A 846 39.42 12.10 3.37
CA TYR A 846 40.48 11.43 4.14
C TYR A 846 41.73 12.31 4.36
N VAL A 847 42.24 12.96 3.31
CA VAL A 847 43.44 13.82 3.39
C VAL A 847 43.21 15.11 4.18
N ASN A 848 41.97 15.63 4.22
CA ASN A 848 41.65 16.87 4.94
C ASN A 848 41.23 16.65 6.40
N THR A 849 40.38 15.66 6.67
CA THR A 849 39.90 15.34 8.03
C THR A 849 41.03 14.90 8.96
N ALA A 850 42.07 14.25 8.44
CA ALA A 850 43.25 13.83 9.20
C ALA A 850 44.10 14.98 9.78
N GLY A 851 43.69 16.25 9.59
CA GLY A 851 44.39 17.43 10.07
C GLY A 851 43.67 18.25 11.16
N VAL A 852 42.57 17.75 11.74
CA VAL A 852 41.80 18.44 12.80
C VAL A 852 41.85 17.62 14.07
N SER A 853 43.00 17.64 14.75
CA SER A 853 43.25 16.85 15.98
C SER A 853 44.16 17.56 16.99
N SER A 854 44.04 18.88 17.08
CA SER A 854 44.55 19.68 18.21
C SER A 854 43.85 21.04 18.28
N ALA A 855 43.41 21.43 19.48
CA ALA A 855 43.03 22.79 19.91
C ALA A 855 42.17 23.68 18.97
N THR A 856 40.84 23.61 19.06
CA THR A 856 39.90 24.74 19.36
C THR A 856 38.43 24.33 19.18
N ASN A 857 37.53 24.95 19.95
CA ASN A 857 36.08 24.68 19.92
C ASN A 857 35.46 25.09 18.56
N SER A 858 34.95 24.13 17.79
CA SER A 858 34.08 24.41 16.63
C SER A 858 33.23 23.19 16.24
N LEU A 859 31.92 23.40 16.02
CA LEU A 859 30.96 22.35 15.66
C LEU A 859 31.01 21.91 14.17
N GLU A 860 31.97 22.40 13.39
CA GLU A 860 31.96 22.26 11.91
C GLU A 860 32.73 21.04 11.34
N SER A 861 33.49 20.28 12.13
CA SER A 861 34.50 19.35 11.61
C SER A 861 34.10 17.87 11.52
N SER A 862 33.04 17.45 12.22
CA SER A 862 32.62 16.04 12.35
C SER A 862 31.79 15.50 11.17
N ASP A 863 31.46 16.35 10.19
CA ASP A 863 30.23 16.25 9.42
C ASP A 863 30.44 16.15 7.89
N VAL A 864 31.60 15.63 7.47
CA VAL A 864 32.09 15.65 6.06
C VAL A 864 31.72 14.39 5.25
N LEU A 865 31.52 13.24 5.90
CA LEU A 865 31.18 11.97 5.25
C LEU A 865 29.89 11.37 5.85
N PRO A 866 29.00 10.76 5.04
CA PRO A 866 27.79 10.10 5.51
C PRO A 866 28.06 8.98 6.52
N SER A 867 27.13 8.75 7.44
CA SER A 867 27.14 7.63 8.40
C SER A 867 27.38 6.27 7.69
N LEU A 868 26.64 6.00 6.61
CA LEU A 868 26.75 4.79 5.80
C LEU A 868 28.17 4.53 5.25
N TYR A 869 28.98 5.56 5.06
CA TYR A 869 30.35 5.42 4.53
C TYR A 869 31.41 5.23 5.63
N LYS A 870 31.02 5.24 6.93
CA LYS A 870 31.94 5.03 8.05
C LYS A 870 32.37 3.57 8.19
N SER A 871 31.47 2.62 7.94
CA SER A 871 31.72 1.18 8.04
C SER A 871 32.70 0.65 6.99
N CYS A 872 32.77 1.27 5.81
CA CYS A 872 33.79 1.01 4.80
C CYS A 872 34.42 2.33 4.33
N SER A 873 35.24 2.92 5.21
CA SER A 873 35.89 4.21 4.97
C SER A 873 37.07 4.11 3.98
N TYR A 874 37.46 5.25 3.41
CA TYR A 874 38.69 5.33 2.61
C TYR A 874 39.92 5.26 3.53
N PRO A 875 40.99 4.51 3.18
CA PRO A 875 41.23 3.79 1.93
C PRO A 875 40.79 2.31 1.92
N ASN A 876 40.15 1.82 2.99
CA ASN A 876 39.78 0.41 3.12
C ASN A 876 38.72 -0.03 2.10
N ASN A 877 37.94 0.91 1.56
CA ASN A 877 36.99 0.66 0.49
C ASN A 877 37.63 0.29 -0.87
N ILE A 878 38.94 0.45 -1.03
CA ILE A 878 39.66 0.09 -2.26
C ILE A 878 40.04 -1.39 -2.20
N SER A 879 39.07 -2.26 -2.51
CA SER A 879 39.23 -3.71 -2.55
C SER A 879 38.63 -4.29 -3.83
N LEU A 880 39.17 -5.44 -4.28
CA LEU A 880 38.61 -6.17 -5.42
C LEU A 880 37.18 -6.66 -5.15
N ALA A 881 36.84 -7.00 -3.89
CA ALA A 881 35.49 -7.40 -3.51
C ALA A 881 34.47 -6.27 -3.73
N ASN A 882 34.77 -5.05 -3.27
CA ASN A 882 33.90 -3.88 -3.47
C ASN A 882 33.78 -3.50 -4.95
N LEU A 883 34.87 -3.61 -5.71
CA LEU A 883 34.88 -3.37 -7.15
C LEU A 883 33.99 -4.37 -7.90
N SER A 884 34.15 -5.67 -7.62
CA SER A 884 33.38 -6.75 -8.25
C SER A 884 31.90 -6.68 -7.88
N TYR A 885 31.56 -6.35 -6.62
CA TYR A 885 30.17 -6.10 -6.24
C TYR A 885 29.60 -4.91 -7.03
N PHE A 886 30.33 -3.79 -7.12
CA PHE A 886 29.87 -2.63 -7.88
C PHE A 886 29.78 -2.86 -9.40
N TRP A 887 30.65 -3.70 -9.98
CA TRP A 887 30.56 -4.10 -11.39
C TRP A 887 29.18 -4.68 -11.68
N TRP A 888 28.76 -5.68 -10.90
CA TRP A 888 27.48 -6.36 -11.09
C TRP A 888 26.28 -5.59 -10.51
N ALA A 889 26.45 -4.71 -9.51
CA ALA A 889 25.35 -3.99 -8.88
C ALA A 889 24.46 -3.25 -9.90
N PRO A 890 23.12 -3.27 -9.75
CA PRO A 890 22.14 -2.67 -10.68
C PRO A 890 22.08 -1.12 -10.58
N THR A 891 23.21 -0.48 -10.34
CA THR A 891 23.38 0.98 -10.25
C THR A 891 24.64 1.45 -10.97
N LEU A 892 24.60 2.68 -11.46
CA LEU A 892 25.73 3.38 -12.06
C LEU A 892 26.51 4.22 -11.05
N VAL A 893 26.04 4.30 -9.79
CA VAL A 893 26.67 5.07 -8.71
C VAL A 893 27.50 4.15 -7.81
N TYR A 894 28.82 4.32 -7.83
CA TYR A 894 29.72 3.70 -6.86
C TYR A 894 29.50 4.31 -5.47
N GLN A 895 29.32 3.43 -4.49
CA GLN A 895 29.38 3.67 -3.06
C GLN A 895 30.25 2.58 -2.42
N PRO A 896 30.92 2.85 -1.28
CA PRO A 896 31.65 1.83 -0.55
C PRO A 896 30.73 0.80 0.15
N VAL A 897 29.46 1.17 0.37
CA VAL A 897 28.43 0.34 1.03
C VAL A 897 27.08 0.65 0.37
N TYR A 898 26.22 -0.37 0.30
CA TYR A 898 24.84 -0.30 -0.19
C TYR A 898 23.90 -0.97 0.83
N PRO A 899 22.62 -0.59 0.90
CA PRO A 899 21.62 -1.36 1.64
C PRO A 899 21.44 -2.75 1.01
N SER A 900 21.22 -3.77 1.85
CA SER A 900 21.15 -5.18 1.43
C SER A 900 19.95 -5.92 2.02
N THR A 901 19.39 -6.88 1.27
CA THR A 901 18.40 -7.85 1.79
C THR A 901 19.08 -8.98 2.57
N GLU A 902 18.33 -9.70 3.40
CA GLU A 902 18.86 -10.78 4.26
C GLU A 902 19.08 -12.10 3.51
N ARG A 903 18.13 -12.49 2.65
CA ARG A 903 18.15 -13.73 1.87
C ARG A 903 17.88 -13.46 0.38
N ILE A 904 18.19 -14.45 -0.45
CA ILE A 904 17.89 -14.48 -1.89
C ILE A 904 16.61 -15.31 -2.08
N ARG A 905 15.61 -14.73 -2.75
CA ARG A 905 14.36 -15.42 -3.13
C ARG A 905 14.51 -16.10 -4.49
N TRP A 906 14.78 -17.41 -4.50
CA TRP A 906 15.05 -18.15 -5.75
C TRP A 906 13.83 -18.29 -6.67
N ASP A 907 12.63 -18.29 -6.09
CA ASP A 907 11.34 -18.15 -6.79
C ASP A 907 11.25 -16.82 -7.57
N PHE A 908 11.61 -15.71 -6.93
CA PHE A 908 11.64 -14.37 -7.52
C PHE A 908 12.72 -14.29 -8.61
N VAL A 909 13.91 -14.86 -8.37
CA VAL A 909 14.98 -15.01 -9.38
C VAL A 909 14.44 -15.76 -10.62
N ALA A 910 13.88 -16.95 -10.43
CA ALA A 910 13.36 -17.76 -11.55
C ALA A 910 12.25 -17.02 -12.32
N ARG A 911 11.28 -16.43 -11.62
CA ARG A 911 10.17 -15.69 -12.23
C ARG A 911 10.66 -14.48 -13.04
N ARG A 912 11.54 -13.65 -12.48
CA ARG A 912 12.08 -12.47 -13.17
C ARG A 912 12.97 -12.87 -14.37
N ALA A 913 13.67 -14.00 -14.30
CA ALA A 913 14.46 -14.52 -15.42
C ALA A 913 13.59 -15.04 -16.57
N VAL A 914 12.50 -15.78 -16.26
CA VAL A 914 11.52 -16.24 -17.26
C VAL A 914 10.82 -15.07 -17.93
N GLU A 915 10.35 -14.08 -17.15
CA GLU A 915 9.74 -12.86 -17.69
C GLU A 915 10.69 -12.10 -18.61
N PHE A 916 11.97 -11.92 -18.23
CA PHE A 916 12.98 -11.29 -19.08
C PHE A 916 13.15 -12.03 -20.42
N PHE A 917 13.31 -13.35 -20.40
CA PHE A 917 13.49 -14.15 -21.61
C PHE A 917 12.26 -14.09 -22.53
N ILE A 918 11.05 -14.25 -21.99
CA ILE A 918 9.80 -14.16 -22.74
C ILE A 918 9.65 -12.77 -23.38
N LEU A 919 9.91 -11.70 -22.64
CA LEU A 919 9.82 -10.34 -23.17
C LEU A 919 10.87 -10.07 -24.26
N CYS A 920 12.10 -10.58 -24.14
CA CYS A 920 13.09 -10.51 -25.22
C CYS A 920 12.61 -11.23 -26.49
N VAL A 921 11.98 -12.41 -26.38
CA VAL A 921 11.39 -13.11 -27.53
C VAL A 921 10.21 -12.32 -28.12
N VAL A 922 9.33 -11.75 -27.29
CA VAL A 922 8.21 -10.91 -27.75
C VAL A 922 8.70 -9.68 -28.49
N ILE A 923 9.74 -8.98 -27.99
CA ILE A 923 10.34 -7.82 -28.67
C ILE A 923 10.98 -8.24 -30.00
N PHE A 924 11.70 -9.36 -30.04
CA PHE A 924 12.29 -9.87 -31.27
C PHE A 924 11.22 -10.17 -32.34
N VAL A 925 10.15 -10.88 -31.97
CA VAL A 925 9.03 -11.18 -32.88
C VAL A 925 8.31 -9.90 -33.31
N ALA A 926 8.02 -8.98 -32.39
CA ALA A 926 7.39 -7.70 -32.69
C ALA A 926 8.22 -6.86 -33.69
N CYS A 927 9.53 -6.80 -33.50
CA CYS A 927 10.44 -6.13 -34.42
C CYS A 927 10.51 -6.82 -35.79
N ALA A 928 10.67 -8.15 -35.82
CA ALA A 928 10.82 -8.91 -37.07
C ALA A 928 9.54 -8.99 -37.91
N GLN A 929 8.36 -9.12 -37.28
CA GLN A 929 7.09 -9.26 -37.98
C GLN A 929 6.43 -7.92 -38.37
N TYR A 930 6.68 -6.84 -37.62
CA TYR A 930 5.98 -5.57 -37.82
C TYR A 930 6.90 -4.37 -38.02
N ALA A 931 7.89 -4.14 -37.16
CA ALA A 931 8.73 -2.95 -37.27
C ALA A 931 9.61 -2.96 -38.54
N VAL A 932 10.31 -4.06 -38.81
CA VAL A 932 11.19 -4.18 -40.00
C VAL A 932 10.39 -4.12 -41.31
N PRO A 933 9.29 -4.88 -41.51
CA PRO A 933 8.47 -4.75 -42.73
C PRO A 933 7.86 -3.35 -42.89
N LEU A 934 7.41 -2.69 -41.82
CA LEU A 934 6.86 -1.34 -41.91
C LEU A 934 7.93 -0.30 -42.29
N LEU A 935 9.13 -0.43 -41.74
CA LEU A 935 10.29 0.40 -42.08
C LEU A 935 10.71 0.20 -43.55
N GLN A 936 10.78 -1.04 -44.03
CA GLN A 936 11.02 -1.35 -45.45
C GLN A 936 9.95 -0.72 -46.36
N ASN A 937 8.66 -0.88 -46.04
CA ASN A 937 7.55 -0.26 -46.76
C ASN A 937 7.47 1.28 -46.64
N SER A 938 8.39 1.93 -45.91
CA SER A 938 8.48 3.39 -45.84
C SER A 938 9.52 4.00 -46.78
N LEU A 939 10.48 3.19 -47.28
CA LEU A 939 11.63 3.64 -48.06
C LEU A 939 11.22 4.40 -49.34
N ASP A 940 10.27 3.86 -50.11
CA ASP A 940 9.79 4.49 -51.35
C ASP A 940 9.10 5.83 -51.06
N SER A 941 8.30 5.90 -49.99
CA SER A 941 7.61 7.13 -49.55
C SER A 941 8.59 8.24 -49.14
N ILE A 942 9.72 7.87 -48.53
CA ILE A 942 10.79 8.80 -48.16
C ILE A 942 11.57 9.24 -49.40
N THR A 943 11.90 8.30 -50.30
CA THR A 943 12.65 8.56 -51.55
C THR A 943 11.93 9.54 -52.47
N HIS A 944 10.59 9.50 -52.49
CA HIS A 944 9.74 10.45 -53.23
C HIS A 944 9.28 11.68 -52.41
N LEU A 945 9.81 11.88 -51.20
CA LEU A 945 9.46 13.00 -50.29
C LEU A 945 7.95 13.18 -50.06
N ALA A 946 7.18 12.09 -50.07
CA ALA A 946 5.73 12.11 -49.98
C ALA A 946 5.26 12.38 -48.54
N THR A 947 5.24 13.65 -48.13
CA THR A 947 5.04 14.12 -46.75
C THR A 947 3.87 13.47 -46.01
N LEU A 948 2.69 13.37 -46.64
CA LEU A 948 1.51 12.71 -46.05
C LEU A 948 1.71 11.21 -45.85
N ALA A 949 2.35 10.52 -46.79
CA ALA A 949 2.68 9.10 -46.65
C ALA A 949 3.75 8.87 -45.57
N ILE A 950 4.78 9.74 -45.50
CA ILE A 950 5.80 9.69 -44.44
C ILE A 950 5.15 9.86 -43.06
N LEU A 951 4.20 10.81 -42.92
CA LEU A 951 3.41 10.99 -41.69
C LEU A 951 2.59 9.73 -41.36
N GLU A 952 1.91 9.13 -42.35
CA GLU A 952 1.16 7.87 -42.17
C GLU A 952 2.07 6.73 -41.68
N ARG A 953 3.31 6.61 -42.21
CA ARG A 953 4.30 5.61 -41.76
C ARG A 953 4.77 5.89 -40.32
N ILE A 954 4.98 7.15 -39.95
CA ILE A 954 5.32 7.56 -38.56
C ILE A 954 4.18 7.16 -37.60
N LEU A 955 2.92 7.45 -37.96
CA LEU A 955 1.74 7.10 -37.16
C LEU A 955 1.60 5.57 -36.99
N LYS A 956 1.87 4.78 -38.04
CA LYS A 956 1.86 3.32 -37.97
C LYS A 956 3.02 2.75 -37.14
N LEU A 957 4.20 3.37 -37.22
CA LEU A 957 5.38 2.92 -36.48
C LEU A 957 5.30 3.30 -34.99
N SER A 958 4.57 4.36 -34.65
CA SER A 958 4.26 4.81 -33.29
C SER A 958 3.84 3.66 -32.36
N THR A 959 2.82 2.88 -32.74
CA THR A 959 2.29 1.84 -31.85
C THR A 959 3.25 0.67 -31.67
N ILE A 960 3.92 0.20 -32.72
CA ILE A 960 4.89 -0.91 -32.56
C ILE A 960 6.14 -0.45 -31.80
N SER A 961 6.59 0.80 -31.98
CA SER A 961 7.66 1.39 -31.17
C SER A 961 7.26 1.47 -29.69
N LEU A 962 6.04 1.91 -29.39
CA LEU A 962 5.48 1.97 -28.04
C LEU A 962 5.41 0.57 -27.39
N VAL A 963 4.94 -0.45 -28.11
CA VAL A 963 4.88 -1.85 -27.62
C VAL A 963 6.29 -2.39 -27.34
N CYS A 964 7.21 -2.27 -28.29
CA CYS A 964 8.59 -2.73 -28.10
C CYS A 964 9.31 -1.97 -26.97
N TRP A 965 9.04 -0.67 -26.80
CA TRP A 965 9.61 0.11 -25.70
C TRP A 965 9.01 -0.24 -24.34
N LEU A 966 7.69 -0.44 -24.23
CA LEU A 966 7.05 -0.85 -22.97
C LEU A 966 7.52 -2.24 -22.53
N ALA A 967 7.58 -3.19 -23.48
CA ALA A 967 8.13 -4.52 -23.24
C ALA A 967 9.63 -4.44 -22.86
N GLY A 968 10.42 -3.60 -23.55
CA GLY A 968 11.85 -3.40 -23.27
C GLY A 968 12.11 -2.73 -21.92
N PHE A 969 11.27 -1.77 -21.53
CA PHE A 969 11.28 -1.13 -20.21
C PHE A 969 10.99 -2.18 -19.12
N PHE A 970 9.95 -2.99 -19.28
CA PHE A 970 9.63 -4.03 -18.30
C PHE A 970 10.74 -5.08 -18.23
N ALA A 971 11.22 -5.58 -19.37
CA ALA A 971 12.31 -6.55 -19.45
C ALA A 971 13.59 -6.05 -18.76
N LEU A 972 13.99 -4.79 -19.02
CA LEU A 972 15.21 -4.23 -18.43
C LEU A 972 15.03 -3.85 -16.96
N PHE A 973 14.07 -2.97 -16.64
CA PHE A 973 13.97 -2.35 -15.32
C PHE A 973 13.18 -3.19 -14.32
N GLN A 974 12.08 -3.81 -14.74
CA GLN A 974 11.24 -4.61 -13.84
C GLN A 974 11.69 -6.07 -13.73
N SER A 975 12.18 -6.67 -14.82
CA SER A 975 12.69 -8.05 -14.81
C SER A 975 14.20 -8.12 -14.53
N PHE A 976 15.06 -7.68 -15.44
CA PHE A 976 16.51 -7.89 -15.36
C PHE A 976 17.21 -7.17 -14.19
N LEU A 977 16.92 -5.88 -13.94
CA LEU A 977 17.54 -5.17 -12.80
C LEU A 977 17.07 -5.70 -11.44
N ASN A 978 15.81 -6.16 -11.31
CA ASN A 978 15.31 -6.80 -10.09
C ASN A 978 15.88 -8.21 -9.89
N LEU A 979 16.03 -8.99 -10.96
CA LEU A 979 16.74 -10.28 -10.97
C LEU A 979 18.18 -10.10 -10.45
N LEU A 980 18.91 -9.15 -11.02
CA LEU A 980 20.28 -8.83 -10.64
C LEU A 980 20.37 -8.25 -9.21
N ALA A 981 19.36 -7.51 -8.77
CA ALA A 981 19.24 -7.04 -7.39
C ALA A 981 19.03 -8.20 -6.40
N GLU A 982 18.15 -9.15 -6.68
CA GLU A 982 17.89 -10.31 -5.82
C GLU A 982 19.15 -11.19 -5.70
N LEU A 983 19.82 -11.50 -6.82
CA LEU A 983 21.05 -12.28 -6.84
C LEU A 983 22.22 -11.65 -6.06
N LEU A 984 22.31 -10.31 -6.05
CA LEU A 984 23.33 -9.57 -5.31
C LEU A 984 22.88 -9.15 -3.90
N ARG A 985 21.65 -9.53 -3.48
CA ARG A 985 20.99 -9.02 -2.26
C ARG A 985 20.93 -7.49 -2.20
N PHE A 986 20.89 -6.78 -3.34
CA PHE A 986 20.81 -5.32 -3.41
C PHE A 986 19.43 -4.85 -2.90
N GLY A 987 19.43 -4.05 -1.83
CA GLY A 987 18.22 -3.68 -1.10
C GLY A 987 17.44 -2.51 -1.71
N ASP A 988 18.06 -1.64 -2.51
CA ASP A 988 17.41 -0.46 -3.10
C ASP A 988 16.97 -0.71 -4.54
N ARG A 989 15.75 -1.25 -4.71
CA ARG A 989 15.22 -1.73 -6.00
C ARG A 989 14.31 -0.74 -6.72
N GLU A 990 14.39 0.54 -6.31
CA GLU A 990 13.65 1.64 -6.90
C GLU A 990 14.31 2.14 -8.20
N PHE A 991 14.43 1.26 -9.21
CA PHE A 991 15.09 1.59 -10.50
C PHE A 991 14.30 2.56 -11.39
N TYR A 992 13.03 2.81 -11.04
CA TYR A 992 12.10 3.72 -11.70
C TYR A 992 11.04 4.21 -10.68
N SER A 993 10.14 5.11 -11.08
CA SER A 993 8.83 5.30 -10.44
C SER A 993 7.73 5.29 -11.49
N ASP A 994 6.51 5.69 -11.13
CA ASP A 994 5.30 5.74 -11.96
C ASP A 994 5.36 6.80 -13.08
N TRP A 995 6.43 6.79 -13.87
CA TRP A 995 6.76 7.76 -14.91
C TRP A 995 5.64 7.95 -15.94
N TRP A 996 4.79 6.94 -16.13
CA TRP A 996 3.62 6.97 -17.00
C TRP A 996 2.56 7.99 -16.56
N ASN A 997 2.51 8.34 -15.27
CA ASN A 997 1.63 9.37 -14.70
C ASN A 997 2.20 10.80 -14.86
N CYS A 998 3.38 10.99 -15.47
CA CYS A 998 4.02 12.31 -15.55
C CYS A 998 3.16 13.33 -16.30
N CYS A 999 3.03 14.52 -15.72
CA CYS A 999 2.31 15.66 -16.30
C CYS A 999 3.24 16.62 -17.08
N ASP A 1000 4.54 16.33 -17.11
CA ASP A 1000 5.58 17.12 -17.76
C ASP A 1000 6.78 16.22 -18.09
N LEU A 1001 7.64 16.68 -19.01
CA LEU A 1001 8.76 15.87 -19.52
C LEU A 1001 9.95 15.82 -18.54
N ARG A 1002 10.09 16.77 -17.62
CA ARG A 1002 11.17 16.80 -16.61
C ARG A 1002 10.95 15.70 -15.58
N SER A 1003 9.70 15.52 -15.14
CA SER A 1003 9.26 14.42 -14.28
C SER A 1003 9.55 13.07 -14.94
N TYR A 1004 9.23 12.90 -16.23
CA TYR A 1004 9.56 11.68 -16.98
C TYR A 1004 11.07 11.37 -16.96
N TRP A 1005 11.92 12.31 -17.41
CA TRP A 1005 13.38 12.13 -17.49
C TRP A 1005 14.09 11.93 -16.13
N THR A 1006 13.38 12.08 -15.02
CA THR A 1006 13.89 11.81 -13.66
C THR A 1006 13.27 10.59 -12.98
N SER A 1007 12.27 9.94 -13.61
CA SER A 1007 11.51 8.83 -13.05
C SER A 1007 11.64 7.52 -13.83
N TRP A 1008 11.79 7.52 -15.16
CA TRP A 1008 11.82 6.27 -15.94
C TRP A 1008 13.13 5.47 -15.82
N ASN A 1009 14.26 6.14 -15.60
CA ASN A 1009 15.58 5.53 -15.49
C ASN A 1009 16.37 6.15 -14.34
N LYS A 1010 16.06 5.70 -13.11
CA LYS A 1010 16.72 6.22 -11.91
C LYS A 1010 18.22 5.93 -11.85
N PRO A 1011 18.77 4.78 -12.31
CA PRO A 1011 20.22 4.56 -12.38
C PRO A 1011 20.98 5.66 -13.16
N VAL A 1012 20.50 6.06 -14.34
CA VAL A 1012 21.10 7.17 -15.11
C VAL A 1012 20.81 8.52 -14.46
N THR A 1013 19.59 8.77 -14.00
CA THR A 1013 19.22 10.00 -13.29
C THR A 1013 20.11 10.23 -12.07
N HIS A 1014 20.40 9.18 -11.30
CA HIS A 1014 21.26 9.23 -10.12
C HIS A 1014 22.72 9.50 -10.48
N PHE A 1015 23.26 8.87 -11.52
CA PHE A 1015 24.59 9.19 -12.04
C PHE A 1015 24.68 10.68 -12.44
N MET A 1016 23.74 11.15 -13.27
CA MET A 1016 23.71 12.53 -13.78
C MET A 1016 23.54 13.53 -12.63
N LYS A 1017 22.65 13.27 -11.67
CA LYS A 1017 22.45 14.11 -10.48
C LYS A 1017 23.71 14.18 -9.63
N ARG A 1018 24.35 13.05 -9.33
CA ARG A 1018 25.52 12.94 -8.44
C ARG A 1018 26.79 13.53 -9.03
N HIS A 1019 27.09 13.23 -10.29
CA HIS A 1019 28.41 13.46 -10.87
C HIS A 1019 28.47 14.63 -11.87
N VAL A 1020 27.34 14.99 -12.48
CA VAL A 1020 27.27 16.05 -13.51
C VAL A 1020 26.56 17.28 -12.94
N TYR A 1021 25.25 17.19 -12.69
CA TYR A 1021 24.40 18.32 -12.34
C TYR A 1021 24.77 18.97 -10.99
N ALA A 1022 24.71 18.22 -9.88
CA ALA A 1022 24.90 18.81 -8.55
C ALA A 1022 26.34 19.32 -8.31
N PRO A 1023 27.41 18.68 -8.84
CA PRO A 1023 28.76 19.25 -8.81
C PRO A 1023 28.96 20.50 -9.67
N MET A 1024 28.10 20.78 -10.67
CA MET A 1024 28.09 22.06 -11.36
C MET A 1024 27.38 23.14 -10.52
N VAL A 1025 26.19 22.85 -10.00
CA VAL A 1025 25.43 23.78 -9.14
C VAL A 1025 26.22 24.14 -7.88
N GLY A 1026 26.88 23.17 -7.24
CA GLY A 1026 27.78 23.38 -6.10
C GLY A 1026 29.04 24.21 -6.41
N ARG A 1027 29.34 24.46 -7.69
CA ARG A 1027 30.41 25.38 -8.16
C ARG A 1027 29.86 26.75 -8.61
N GLY A 1028 28.57 27.03 -8.40
CA GLY A 1028 27.93 28.29 -8.77
C GLY A 1028 27.40 28.35 -10.20
N VAL A 1029 27.38 27.24 -10.96
CA VAL A 1029 26.73 27.20 -12.28
C VAL A 1029 25.21 27.32 -12.08
N PRO A 1030 24.51 28.24 -12.77
CA PRO A 1030 23.05 28.37 -12.64
C PRO A 1030 22.31 27.05 -12.93
N PRO A 1031 21.27 26.68 -12.16
CA PRO A 1031 20.55 25.41 -12.33
C PRO A 1031 20.07 25.13 -13.75
N GLN A 1032 19.63 26.16 -14.48
CA GLN A 1032 19.20 26.07 -15.88
C GLN A 1032 20.34 25.69 -16.81
N LEU A 1033 21.53 26.28 -16.61
CA LEU A 1033 22.73 25.98 -17.40
C LEU A 1033 23.30 24.62 -17.02
N ALA A 1034 23.28 24.25 -15.74
CA ALA A 1034 23.63 22.91 -15.28
C ALA A 1034 22.70 21.84 -15.86
N GLN A 1035 21.39 22.11 -15.98
CA GLN A 1035 20.43 21.23 -16.66
C GLN A 1035 20.75 21.11 -18.15
N LEU A 1036 20.98 22.24 -18.86
CA LEU A 1036 21.34 22.26 -20.27
C LEU A 1036 22.59 21.41 -20.56
N ILE A 1037 23.67 21.61 -19.80
CA ILE A 1037 24.91 20.83 -19.94
C ILE A 1037 24.66 19.34 -19.65
N THR A 1038 23.82 19.01 -18.66
CA THR A 1038 23.47 17.61 -18.34
C THR A 1038 22.68 16.95 -19.49
N PHE A 1039 21.75 17.68 -20.13
CA PHE A 1039 21.00 17.17 -21.27
C PHE A 1039 21.86 17.05 -22.54
N LEU A 1040 22.76 18.01 -22.81
CA LEU A 1040 23.72 17.94 -23.92
C LEU A 1040 24.65 16.71 -23.78
N PHE A 1041 25.20 16.50 -22.59
CA PHE A 1041 26.02 15.33 -22.26
C PHE A 1041 25.24 14.01 -22.41
N SER A 1042 23.99 13.97 -21.93
CA SER A 1042 23.10 12.82 -22.13
C SER A 1042 22.80 12.57 -23.61
N GLY A 1043 22.53 13.62 -24.40
CA GLY A 1043 22.26 13.53 -25.83
C GLY A 1043 23.41 12.95 -26.63
N LEU A 1044 24.66 13.29 -26.29
CA LEU A 1044 25.85 12.70 -26.93
C LEU A 1044 25.93 11.19 -26.67
N LEU A 1045 25.56 10.71 -25.47
CA LEU A 1045 25.50 9.29 -25.17
C LEU A 1045 24.34 8.59 -25.91
N HIS A 1046 23.21 9.26 -26.15
CA HIS A 1046 22.11 8.69 -26.93
C HIS A 1046 22.46 8.60 -28.43
N GLU A 1047 23.14 9.60 -28.98
CA GLU A 1047 23.70 9.52 -30.34
C GLU A 1047 24.72 8.39 -30.47
N LEU A 1048 25.57 8.20 -29.46
CA LEU A 1048 26.52 7.10 -29.42
C LEU A 1048 25.82 5.73 -29.35
N LEU A 1049 24.71 5.61 -28.60
CA LEU A 1049 23.95 4.37 -28.45
C LEU A 1049 23.09 4.01 -29.67
N VAL A 1050 22.72 4.97 -30.52
CA VAL A 1050 21.88 4.73 -31.71
C VAL A 1050 22.67 4.80 -33.01
N GLY A 1051 23.48 5.85 -33.20
CA GLY A 1051 24.21 6.10 -34.44
C GLY A 1051 25.42 5.20 -34.65
N VAL A 1052 26.07 4.72 -33.58
CA VAL A 1052 27.20 3.78 -33.70
C VAL A 1052 26.72 2.39 -34.12
N PRO A 1053 25.72 1.76 -33.48
CA PRO A 1053 25.21 0.45 -33.89
C PRO A 1053 24.48 0.43 -35.24
N THR A 1054 23.95 1.57 -35.68
CA THR A 1054 23.36 1.74 -37.02
C THR A 1054 24.35 2.24 -38.06
N HIS A 1055 25.64 2.34 -37.70
CA HIS A 1055 26.75 2.71 -38.57
C HIS A 1055 26.59 4.09 -39.24
N ASN A 1056 25.78 4.99 -38.64
CA ASN A 1056 25.39 6.28 -39.19
C ASN A 1056 25.22 7.29 -38.04
N ILE A 1057 26.15 8.22 -37.86
CA ILE A 1057 26.03 9.31 -36.88
C ILE A 1057 25.31 10.48 -37.55
N LEU A 1058 24.03 10.64 -37.25
CA LEU A 1058 23.13 11.59 -37.92
C LEU A 1058 22.83 12.84 -37.08
N GLY A 1059 23.08 12.79 -35.77
CA GLY A 1059 22.68 13.83 -34.82
C GLY A 1059 21.18 13.82 -34.47
N VAL A 1060 20.40 12.85 -34.96
CA VAL A 1060 18.94 12.79 -34.77
C VAL A 1060 18.58 12.38 -33.34
N ALA A 1061 19.32 11.43 -32.73
CA ALA A 1061 19.13 11.04 -31.35
C ALA A 1061 19.66 12.13 -30.39
N PHE A 1062 20.77 12.80 -30.74
CA PHE A 1062 21.23 14.00 -30.04
C PHE A 1062 20.17 15.11 -30.05
N LEU A 1063 19.68 15.50 -31.23
CA LEU A 1063 18.71 16.57 -31.40
C LEU A 1063 17.36 16.22 -30.74
N GLY A 1064 16.93 14.96 -30.86
CA GLY A 1064 15.75 14.43 -30.19
C GLY A 1064 15.82 14.48 -28.66
N MET A 1065 17.01 14.51 -28.06
CA MET A 1065 17.22 14.77 -26.63
C MET A 1065 17.27 16.27 -26.29
N VAL A 1066 17.86 17.11 -27.16
CA VAL A 1066 18.02 18.55 -26.91
C VAL A 1066 16.70 19.34 -27.10
N ILE A 1067 15.87 18.95 -28.07
CA ILE A 1067 14.54 19.54 -28.32
C ILE A 1067 13.59 19.37 -27.11
N GLN A 1068 13.86 18.39 -26.23
CA GLN A 1068 13.10 18.21 -24.99
C GLN A 1068 13.26 19.40 -24.02
N ILE A 1069 14.32 20.21 -24.13
CA ILE A 1069 14.55 21.34 -23.21
C ILE A 1069 13.49 22.45 -23.42
N PRO A 1070 13.23 22.96 -24.65
CA PRO A 1070 12.06 23.78 -24.94
C PRO A 1070 10.72 23.16 -24.49
N LEU A 1071 10.51 21.87 -24.73
CA LEU A 1071 9.26 21.19 -24.34
C LEU A 1071 9.09 21.07 -22.82
N ILE A 1072 10.19 20.92 -22.07
CA ILE A 1072 10.19 21.01 -20.60
C ILE A 1072 9.78 22.43 -20.16
N TYR A 1073 10.34 23.49 -20.74
CA TYR A 1073 9.92 24.86 -20.39
C TYR A 1073 8.47 25.17 -20.79
N LEU A 1074 7.94 24.52 -21.82
CA LEU A 1074 6.53 24.63 -22.24
C LEU A 1074 5.56 23.85 -21.33
N THR A 1075 6.01 22.75 -20.71
CA THR A 1075 5.17 21.87 -19.85
C THR A 1075 5.34 22.10 -18.35
N ASP A 1076 6.49 22.64 -17.90
CA ASP A 1076 6.77 23.09 -16.53
C ASP A 1076 5.68 24.00 -15.90
N PRO A 1077 4.93 24.83 -16.65
CA PRO A 1077 3.79 25.58 -16.11
C PRO A 1077 2.54 24.71 -15.86
N LEU A 1078 2.27 23.73 -16.73
CA LEU A 1078 1.08 22.88 -16.65
C LEU A 1078 1.10 21.99 -15.40
N SER A 1079 2.28 21.46 -15.03
CA SER A 1079 2.46 20.68 -13.80
C SER A 1079 2.27 21.49 -12.50
N ARG A 1080 2.22 22.83 -12.59
CA ARG A 1080 1.96 23.75 -11.46
C ARG A 1080 0.51 24.19 -11.36
N MET A 1081 -0.33 23.90 -12.36
CA MET A 1081 -1.76 24.23 -12.32
C MET A 1081 -2.46 23.27 -11.34
N GLN A 1082 -2.97 23.81 -10.23
CA GLN A 1082 -3.76 23.03 -9.28
C GLN A 1082 -5.14 22.69 -9.87
N GLY A 1083 -5.35 21.42 -10.19
CA GLY A 1083 -6.63 20.90 -10.69
C GLY A 1083 -6.45 19.61 -11.51
N HIS A 1084 -7.54 18.86 -11.70
CA HIS A 1084 -7.53 17.62 -12.48
C HIS A 1084 -7.14 17.88 -13.95
N ASN A 1085 -7.69 18.94 -14.54
CA ASN A 1085 -7.55 19.26 -15.96
C ASN A 1085 -6.11 19.61 -16.37
N GLY A 1086 -5.34 20.28 -15.49
CA GLY A 1086 -3.93 20.59 -15.74
C GLY A 1086 -3.05 19.34 -15.79
N LYS A 1087 -3.28 18.40 -14.86
CA LYS A 1087 -2.61 17.08 -14.84
C LYS A 1087 -2.95 16.25 -16.08
N LEU A 1088 -4.24 16.20 -16.45
CA LEU A 1088 -4.71 15.50 -17.64
C LEU A 1088 -4.09 16.07 -18.93
N ALA A 1089 -4.13 17.39 -19.12
CA ALA A 1089 -3.55 18.04 -20.30
C ALA A 1089 -2.04 17.82 -20.41
N GLY A 1090 -1.31 17.94 -19.30
CA GLY A 1090 0.13 17.68 -19.25
C GLY A 1090 0.49 16.23 -19.60
N ASN A 1091 -0.26 15.26 -19.07
CA ASN A 1091 -0.03 13.84 -19.36
C ASN A 1091 -0.41 13.45 -20.80
N LEU A 1092 -1.43 14.08 -21.40
CA LEU A 1092 -1.74 13.93 -22.82
C LEU A 1092 -0.63 14.50 -23.71
N ILE A 1093 -0.09 15.68 -23.39
CA ILE A 1093 1.04 16.27 -24.13
C ILE A 1093 2.29 15.38 -24.03
N PHE A 1094 2.57 14.82 -22.85
CA PHE A 1094 3.64 13.82 -22.67
C PHE A 1094 3.46 12.62 -23.62
N TRP A 1095 2.29 11.97 -23.62
CA TRP A 1095 2.06 10.79 -24.48
C TRP A 1095 2.08 11.13 -25.98
N ILE A 1096 1.52 12.27 -26.40
CA ILE A 1096 1.59 12.74 -27.80
C ILE A 1096 3.05 12.96 -28.22
N SER A 1097 3.85 13.63 -27.39
CA SER A 1097 5.28 13.88 -27.66
C SER A 1097 6.07 12.57 -27.76
N PHE A 1098 5.87 11.68 -26.79
CA PHE A 1098 6.54 10.38 -26.70
C PHE A 1098 6.20 9.46 -27.87
N CYS A 1099 4.91 9.31 -28.20
CA CYS A 1099 4.44 8.37 -29.20
C CYS A 1099 4.73 8.80 -30.64
N PHE A 1100 4.68 10.10 -30.97
CA PHE A 1100 4.76 10.55 -32.36
C PHE A 1100 6.10 11.20 -32.75
N PHE A 1101 6.72 11.98 -31.88
CA PHE A 1101 7.86 12.83 -32.25
C PHE A 1101 9.22 12.27 -31.82
N GLY A 1102 9.25 11.36 -30.84
CA GLY A 1102 10.48 10.74 -30.35
C GLY A 1102 10.93 9.55 -31.19
N GLN A 1103 10.60 8.35 -30.71
CA GLN A 1103 11.22 7.10 -31.16
C GLN A 1103 10.94 6.73 -32.63
N PRO A 1104 9.73 6.90 -33.20
CA PRO A 1104 9.46 6.49 -34.58
C PRO A 1104 10.22 7.32 -35.62
N VAL A 1105 10.40 8.63 -35.35
CA VAL A 1105 11.14 9.54 -36.22
C VAL A 1105 12.62 9.14 -36.26
N ALA A 1106 13.21 8.85 -35.10
CA ALA A 1106 14.57 8.33 -35.03
C ALA A 1106 14.70 6.96 -35.73
N ALA A 1107 13.79 6.02 -35.45
CA ALA A 1107 13.80 4.69 -36.07
C ALA A 1107 13.76 4.75 -37.60
N ILE A 1108 12.91 5.61 -38.18
CA ILE A 1108 12.86 5.82 -39.64
C ILE A 1108 14.15 6.44 -40.17
N ALA A 1109 14.67 7.49 -39.51
CA ALA A 1109 15.86 8.20 -39.98
C ALA A 1109 17.12 7.31 -40.00
N TYR A 1110 17.41 6.60 -38.90
CA TYR A 1110 18.56 5.70 -38.84
C TYR A 1110 18.38 4.45 -39.70
N PHE A 1111 17.15 3.91 -39.84
CA PHE A 1111 16.88 2.79 -40.74
C PHE A 1111 17.10 3.17 -42.21
N PHE A 1112 16.60 4.34 -42.65
CA PHE A 1112 16.80 4.83 -44.01
C PHE A 1112 18.29 5.04 -44.32
N ALA A 1113 19.05 5.67 -43.41
CA ALA A 1113 20.49 5.86 -43.59
C ALA A 1113 21.27 4.53 -43.59
N TRP A 1114 20.90 3.57 -42.75
CA TRP A 1114 21.49 2.23 -42.75
C TRP A 1114 21.18 1.47 -44.05
N GLN A 1115 19.92 1.49 -44.51
CA GLN A 1115 19.52 0.86 -45.76
C GLN A 1115 20.21 1.51 -46.98
N ALA A 1116 20.37 2.83 -47.00
CA ALA A 1116 21.10 3.54 -48.07
C ALA A 1116 22.60 3.20 -48.10
N LYS A 1117 23.19 2.86 -46.95
CA LYS A 1117 24.63 2.55 -46.80
C LYS A 1117 24.99 1.08 -47.04
N TYR A 1118 24.07 0.14 -46.80
CA TYR A 1118 24.33 -1.31 -46.90
C TYR A 1118 23.41 -2.08 -47.85
N GLY A 1119 22.27 -1.51 -48.26
CA GLY A 1119 21.20 -2.23 -48.96
C GLY A 1119 21.48 -2.66 -50.40
N SER A 1120 22.55 -2.16 -51.03
CA SER A 1120 23.04 -2.59 -52.35
C SER A 1120 23.80 -3.91 -52.26
N ASP A 1121 24.88 -3.93 -51.47
CA ASP A 1121 25.89 -5.00 -51.44
C ASP A 1121 25.66 -5.99 -50.29
N ASN A 1122 24.82 -5.62 -49.32
CA ASN A 1122 24.32 -6.50 -48.27
C ASN A 1122 22.83 -6.23 -48.05
N LYS A 1123 21.99 -6.64 -49.03
CA LYS A 1123 20.67 -7.18 -48.64
C LYS A 1123 20.94 -8.26 -47.58
N PRO A 1124 20.48 -8.11 -46.33
CA PRO A 1124 20.43 -9.25 -45.46
C PRO A 1124 19.38 -10.18 -46.04
N GLU A 1125 19.72 -11.45 -46.28
CA GLU A 1125 18.72 -12.50 -46.47
C GLU A 1125 18.02 -12.75 -45.14
N TRP A 1126 17.19 -11.78 -44.74
CA TRP A 1126 16.01 -12.07 -43.94
C TRP A 1126 15.22 -13.12 -44.73
N PRO A 1127 14.83 -14.26 -44.12
CA PRO A 1127 14.49 -15.50 -44.82
C PRO A 1127 13.11 -15.50 -45.52
N LEU A 1128 12.71 -14.35 -46.06
CA LEU A 1128 11.36 -14.03 -46.54
C LEU A 1128 11.27 -13.98 -48.08
N GLN A 1129 12.40 -14.05 -48.81
CA GLN A 1129 12.42 -14.01 -50.28
C GLN A 1129 12.35 -15.40 -50.94
N GLY A 1130 12.28 -16.49 -50.16
CA GLY A 1130 12.28 -17.87 -50.68
C GLY A 1130 10.91 -18.45 -51.08
N LEU A 1131 9.79 -17.81 -50.72
CA LEU A 1131 8.43 -18.36 -50.89
C LEU A 1131 7.57 -17.59 -51.92
N GLY A 1132 8.22 -16.94 -52.90
CA GLY A 1132 7.55 -16.22 -53.98
C GLY A 1132 7.52 -16.94 -55.34
N ASN A 1133 8.13 -18.13 -55.46
CA ASN A 1133 8.26 -18.88 -56.72
C ASN A 1133 8.39 -20.40 -56.48
N ARG A 1134 7.32 -21.02 -55.98
CA ARG A 1134 7.04 -22.47 -56.10
C ARG A 1134 5.58 -22.77 -55.78
#